data_AF-A0A8K0UJ22-F1
#
_entry.id   AF-A0A8K0UJ22-F1
#
_cell.length_a   1.000
_cell.length_b   1.000
_cell.length_c   1.000
_cell.angle_alpha   90.00
_cell.angle_beta   90.00
_cell.angle_gamma   90.00
#
_symmetry.space_group_name_H-M   'P 1'
#
loop_
_entity.id
_entity.type
_entity.pdbx_description
1 polymer ?
#
loop_
_entity_poly.entity_id
_entity_poly.type
_entity_poly.pdbx_seq_one_letter_code
_entity_poly.pdbx_strand_id
1 'polypeptide(L)'
;MDRMARKLQDLLAKYPNNATVQDAYSRSQSWLSHQSVPQDPHITWDVTRKFFFKLQDEGILEKSTEIDSILEQVHAELLSTGTVSAEQQAASSHPSLSSSSQSEEATASSTKLSIVLPPSISAGLRPLSTPTWLPAELLEVLNQAYFLHVLAMDPQKVLPPGKSLLSVMSNPSVLNADSDTPSLQSRVEDLVHKAFWDEAREALSSPTPAVQLSRLKRLYEDLHIVLVPLLPPGHPVLITLSSPLSPTSSPLRSAVTHLREILNSLKERCAPFRDPEIHALLQKIEDPPTAQLPGIVVDSVRETIKFAEAMKEDLSQFVLGNMGETQLQGVIHTLAQEREKDLVSKLWGPSMIPDLWVQWLNTFDRSSPLSQLSTPPEQKWILRLIQALGLNAPVSCRILHPHPQSESETTSPPDPLSNQLPPPFFFVAPTLLSIQNYLQALIIAATLRSLVRLPPHLPSQSPTPADDFMSRIWTLLSDEIDKQSGDTKLINLADEIIRVRGLVGDAIEADEESRLRAAVDRTLQPTDPVFQLLQRRLLRAFAERLIVPPAADSQHSSQPPPVHLQSGRGPRTSASGKKPVRIGLPGIEARPPPRQPELSLSIKGFDDTVLTVAVTREVERLRACIDWIRMVWPGVISKV
;
A
#
# COMPACT_ATOMS: atom_id res chain seq x y z
N MET A 1 20.90 38.46 -10.18
CA MET A 1 19.87 38.92 -11.17
C MET A 1 20.44 39.67 -12.39
N ASP A 2 21.33 40.66 -12.24
CA ASP A 2 21.83 41.49 -13.36
C ASP A 2 22.51 40.72 -14.50
N ARG A 3 23.19 39.61 -14.19
CA ARG A 3 23.82 38.75 -15.19
C ARG A 3 22.79 38.06 -16.09
N MET A 4 21.67 37.63 -15.51
CA MET A 4 20.57 37.01 -16.24
C MET A 4 19.92 38.01 -17.20
N ALA A 5 19.65 39.23 -16.75
CA ALA A 5 19.05 40.27 -17.59
C ALA A 5 19.95 40.67 -18.76
N ARG A 6 21.27 40.75 -18.55
CA ARG A 6 22.24 40.99 -19.64
C ARG A 6 22.24 39.87 -20.68
N LYS A 7 22.22 38.60 -20.23
CA LYS A 7 22.17 37.46 -21.16
C LYS A 7 20.87 37.44 -21.96
N LEU A 8 19.73 37.75 -21.33
CA LEU A 8 18.44 37.87 -22.02
C LEU A 8 18.40 39.07 -22.98
N GLN A 9 19.09 40.17 -22.67
CA GLN A 9 19.25 41.31 -23.57
C GLN A 9 20.07 40.95 -24.81
N ASP A 10 21.16 40.20 -24.64
CA ASP A 10 21.97 39.71 -25.76
C ASP A 10 21.16 38.76 -26.67
N LEU A 11 20.33 37.91 -26.06
CA LEU A 11 19.41 37.03 -26.80
C LEU A 11 18.31 37.81 -27.51
N LEU A 12 17.79 38.87 -26.90
CA LEU A 12 16.79 39.75 -27.52
C LEU A 12 17.36 40.48 -28.74
N ALA A 13 18.63 40.91 -28.67
CA ALA A 13 19.33 41.50 -29.81
C ALA A 13 19.53 40.51 -30.97
N LYS A 14 19.75 39.23 -30.66
CA LYS A 14 19.90 38.14 -31.66
C LYS A 14 18.56 37.66 -32.24
N TYR A 15 17.51 37.65 -31.43
CA TYR A 15 16.20 37.09 -31.77
C TYR A 15 15.05 38.08 -31.45
N PRO A 16 14.98 39.23 -32.15
CA PRO A 16 14.05 40.31 -31.81
C PRO A 16 12.58 39.92 -31.97
N ASN A 17 12.27 38.92 -32.80
CA ASN A 17 10.89 38.49 -33.09
C ASN A 17 10.40 37.32 -32.23
N ASN A 18 11.22 36.79 -31.30
CA ASN A 18 10.79 35.66 -30.48
C ASN A 18 10.03 36.14 -29.23
N ALA A 19 8.75 35.77 -29.14
CA ALA A 19 7.88 36.12 -28.03
C ALA A 19 8.35 35.56 -26.67
N THR A 20 9.01 34.40 -26.62
CA THR A 20 9.50 33.81 -25.38
C THR A 20 10.68 34.59 -24.79
N VAL A 21 11.59 35.06 -25.65
CA VAL A 21 12.72 35.92 -25.24
C VAL A 21 12.22 37.29 -24.76
N GLN A 22 11.23 37.87 -25.45
CA GLN A 22 10.62 39.14 -25.04
C GLN A 22 9.91 39.04 -23.69
N ASP A 23 9.11 37.98 -23.46
CA ASP A 23 8.43 37.75 -22.18
C ASP A 23 9.45 37.54 -21.05
N ALA A 24 10.46 36.68 -21.26
CA ALA A 24 11.52 36.43 -20.29
C ALA A 24 12.30 37.70 -19.93
N TYR A 25 12.66 38.52 -20.92
CA TYR A 25 13.34 39.79 -20.68
C TYR A 25 12.44 40.77 -19.91
N SER A 26 11.18 40.93 -20.30
CA SER A 26 10.24 41.84 -19.64
C SER A 26 10.01 41.49 -18.16
N ARG A 27 9.93 40.19 -17.84
CA ARG A 27 9.80 39.71 -16.45
C ARG A 27 11.08 39.92 -15.66
N SER A 28 12.24 39.68 -16.26
CA SER A 28 13.53 39.97 -15.60
C SER A 28 13.68 41.46 -15.29
N GLN A 29 13.24 42.34 -16.18
CA GLN A 29 13.21 43.79 -15.98
C GLN A 29 12.17 44.21 -14.93
N SER A 30 11.01 43.55 -14.90
CA SER A 30 10.01 43.75 -13.85
C SER A 30 10.59 43.44 -12.46
N TRP A 31 11.40 42.40 -12.33
CA TRP A 31 12.06 42.06 -11.06
C TRP A 31 13.17 43.01 -10.67
N LEU A 32 13.88 43.58 -11.65
CA LEU A 32 14.90 44.60 -11.41
C LEU A 32 14.31 45.96 -11.03
N SER A 33 13.16 46.32 -11.61
CA SER A 33 12.50 47.61 -11.42
C SER A 33 11.61 47.66 -10.17
N HIS A 34 10.98 46.55 -9.82
CA HIS A 34 10.17 46.44 -8.61
C HIS A 34 11.02 45.91 -7.45
N GLN A 35 11.47 46.80 -6.55
CA GLN A 35 11.99 46.43 -5.22
C GLN A 35 10.96 45.69 -4.33
N SER A 36 9.75 45.41 -4.82
CA SER A 36 8.77 44.60 -4.10
C SER A 36 9.14 43.13 -4.24
N VAL A 37 9.51 42.53 -3.11
CA VAL A 37 9.74 41.09 -2.94
C VAL A 37 8.55 40.32 -3.55
N PRO A 38 8.78 39.35 -4.45
CA PRO A 38 7.71 38.50 -4.95
C PRO A 38 7.01 37.80 -3.79
N GLN A 39 5.67 37.79 -3.78
CA GLN A 39 4.87 37.19 -2.70
C GLN A 39 5.17 35.69 -2.46
N ASP A 40 5.78 35.02 -3.45
CA ASP A 40 6.28 33.66 -3.30
C ASP A 40 7.57 33.45 -4.13
N PRO A 41 8.74 33.27 -3.50
CA PRO A 41 10.00 33.05 -4.20
C PRO A 41 10.02 31.71 -4.95
N HIS A 42 9.26 30.70 -4.52
CA HIS A 42 9.21 29.38 -5.17
C HIS A 42 8.47 29.45 -6.51
N ILE A 43 7.31 30.10 -6.55
CA ILE A 43 6.54 30.28 -7.80
C ILE A 43 7.36 31.08 -8.82
N THR A 44 8.08 32.10 -8.35
CA THR A 44 8.92 32.95 -9.18
C THR A 44 10.08 32.16 -9.78
N TRP A 45 10.71 31.28 -8.99
CA TRP A 45 11.76 30.39 -9.44
C TRP A 45 11.27 29.38 -10.49
N ASP A 46 10.15 28.70 -10.23
CA ASP A 46 9.60 27.70 -11.14
C ASP A 46 9.25 28.29 -12.51
N VAL A 47 8.69 29.50 -12.51
CA VAL A 47 8.38 30.25 -13.73
C VAL A 47 9.66 30.60 -14.48
N THR A 48 10.69 31.10 -13.80
CA THR A 48 12.01 31.41 -14.40
C THR A 48 12.63 30.17 -15.03
N ARG A 49 12.66 29.06 -14.30
CA ARG A 49 13.26 27.79 -14.72
C ARG A 49 12.56 27.23 -15.96
N LYS A 50 11.22 27.28 -16.00
CA LYS A 50 10.42 26.87 -17.17
C LYS A 50 10.75 27.69 -18.42
N PHE A 51 11.00 28.99 -18.29
CA PHE A 51 11.40 29.81 -19.44
C PHE A 51 12.75 29.41 -20.01
N PHE A 52 13.74 29.15 -19.16
CA PHE A 52 15.06 28.71 -19.61
C PHE A 52 15.02 27.34 -20.30
N PHE A 53 14.23 26.40 -19.77
CA PHE A 53 14.01 25.12 -20.45
C PHE A 53 13.32 25.29 -21.80
N LYS A 54 12.30 26.16 -21.88
CA LYS A 54 11.63 26.45 -23.15
C LYS A 54 12.57 27.06 -24.20
N LEU A 55 13.45 28.00 -23.79
CA LEU A 55 14.47 28.59 -24.68
C LEU A 55 15.52 27.55 -25.13
N GLN A 56 15.82 26.58 -24.29
CA GLN A 56 16.72 25.47 -24.59
C GLN A 56 16.07 24.47 -25.56
N ASP A 57 14.79 24.16 -25.36
CA ASP A 57 14.01 23.28 -26.24
C ASP A 57 13.79 23.91 -27.63
N GLU A 58 13.61 25.23 -27.70
CA GLU A 58 13.54 26.00 -28.95
C GLU A 58 14.91 26.12 -29.66
N GLY A 59 15.99 25.62 -29.07
CA GLY A 59 17.35 25.65 -29.64
C GLY A 59 17.97 27.06 -29.71
N ILE A 60 17.36 28.03 -29.02
CA ILE A 60 17.82 29.43 -28.96
C ILE A 60 18.94 29.57 -27.94
N LEU A 61 18.91 28.72 -26.92
CA LEU A 61 19.83 28.70 -25.82
C LEU A 61 20.60 27.38 -25.80
N GLU A 62 21.90 27.42 -26.13
CA GLU A 62 22.77 26.25 -26.00
C GLU A 62 22.93 25.87 -24.53
N LYS A 63 22.95 24.56 -24.24
CA LYS A 63 23.23 24.05 -22.89
C LYS A 63 24.67 24.44 -22.53
N SER A 64 24.83 25.43 -21.65
CA SER A 64 26.13 25.93 -21.20
C SER A 64 26.18 25.97 -19.69
N THR A 65 27.31 25.56 -19.12
CA THR A 65 27.58 25.60 -17.67
C THR A 65 27.47 27.02 -17.09
N GLU A 66 27.64 28.05 -17.93
CA GLU A 66 27.43 29.44 -17.55
C GLU A 66 25.97 29.71 -17.16
N ILE A 67 25.02 29.09 -17.86
CA ILE A 67 23.57 29.33 -17.68
C ILE A 67 23.07 28.63 -16.43
N ASP A 68 23.54 27.40 -16.19
CA ASP A 68 23.25 26.66 -14.97
C ASP A 68 23.79 27.41 -13.74
N SER A 69 24.99 28.00 -13.85
CA SER A 69 25.56 28.85 -12.79
C SER A 69 24.75 30.13 -12.55
N ILE A 70 24.23 30.77 -13.60
CA ILE A 70 23.36 31.95 -13.46
C ILE A 70 22.03 31.55 -12.79
N LEU A 71 21.46 30.42 -13.16
CA LEU A 71 20.23 29.88 -12.59
C LEU A 71 20.40 29.57 -11.09
N GLU A 72 21.47 28.89 -10.69
CA GLU A 72 21.76 28.60 -9.28
C GLU A 72 21.98 29.88 -8.46
N GLN A 73 22.68 30.88 -9.01
CA GLN A 73 22.86 32.18 -8.36
C GLN A 73 21.53 32.90 -8.13
N VAL A 74 20.63 32.87 -9.12
CA VAL A 74 19.29 33.46 -9.01
C VAL A 74 18.44 32.73 -7.96
N HIS A 75 18.51 31.39 -7.90
CA HIS A 75 17.81 30.61 -6.88
C HIS A 75 18.31 30.94 -5.46
N ALA A 76 19.63 31.06 -5.28
CA ALA A 76 20.21 31.45 -4.00
C ALA A 76 19.81 32.88 -3.58
N GLU A 77 19.80 33.83 -4.51
CA GLU A 77 19.34 35.21 -4.27
C GLU A 77 17.84 35.28 -3.90
N LEU A 78 16.99 34.48 -4.55
CA LEU A 78 15.55 34.40 -4.22
C LEU A 78 15.29 33.79 -2.84
N LEU A 79 16.06 32.78 -2.43
CA LEU A 79 15.93 32.16 -1.11
C LEU A 79 16.44 33.05 0.03
N SER A 80 17.54 33.78 -0.21
CA SER A 80 18.13 34.71 0.77
C SER A 80 17.30 35.98 0.99
N THR A 81 16.50 36.39 0.00
CA THR A 81 15.59 37.54 0.15
C THR A 81 14.30 37.18 0.89
N GLY A 82 13.87 35.91 0.86
CA GLY A 82 12.70 35.42 1.58
C GLY A 82 12.88 35.32 3.10
N THR A 83 14.10 35.10 3.58
CA THR A 83 14.37 34.89 5.03
C THR A 83 14.36 36.18 5.84
N VAL A 84 14.67 37.34 5.24
CA VAL A 84 14.76 38.62 5.95
C VAL A 84 13.39 39.21 6.30
N SER A 85 12.33 38.88 5.56
CA SER A 85 10.97 39.41 5.84
C SER A 85 10.22 38.64 6.94
N ALA A 86 10.60 37.39 7.23
CA ALA A 86 9.94 36.58 8.25
C ALA A 86 10.34 36.98 9.69
N GLU A 87 11.58 37.47 9.89
CA GLU A 87 12.07 37.88 11.23
C GLU A 87 11.60 39.28 11.66
N GLN A 88 11.19 40.15 10.74
CA GLN A 88 10.73 41.51 11.07
C GLN A 88 9.22 41.65 11.29
N GLN A 89 8.40 40.62 11.00
CA GLN A 89 6.95 40.65 11.27
C GLN A 89 6.54 39.93 12.57
N ALA A 90 7.45 39.22 13.24
CA ALA A 90 7.15 38.53 14.51
C ALA A 90 7.29 39.41 15.77
N ALA A 91 7.68 40.68 15.63
CA ALA A 91 7.94 41.58 16.75
C ALA A 91 6.91 42.73 16.85
N SER A 92 5.61 42.45 16.96
CA SER A 92 4.64 43.42 17.51
C SER A 92 3.26 42.83 17.78
N SER A 93 3.08 42.03 18.84
CA SER A 93 1.82 42.04 19.62
C SER A 93 1.90 41.22 20.92
N HIS A 94 1.75 41.96 22.03
CA HIS A 94 1.26 41.59 23.36
C HIS A 94 2.18 41.00 24.46
N PRO A 95 1.97 41.45 25.73
CA PRO A 95 2.88 41.20 26.84
C PRO A 95 2.35 40.16 27.86
N SER A 96 3.27 39.71 28.72
CA SER A 96 3.04 39.21 30.09
C SER A 96 2.46 37.81 30.29
N LEU A 97 3.29 36.85 30.72
CA LEU A 97 3.41 36.49 32.15
C LEU A 97 4.45 35.37 32.32
N SER A 98 5.46 35.69 33.12
CA SER A 98 6.55 34.85 33.57
C SER A 98 6.13 33.94 34.72
N SER A 99 6.40 32.65 34.60
CA SER A 99 6.63 31.77 35.76
C SER A 99 7.93 31.00 35.54
N SER A 100 8.95 31.48 36.24
CA SER A 100 10.24 30.85 36.46
C SER A 100 10.09 29.51 37.17
N SER A 101 10.73 28.47 36.64
CA SER A 101 11.12 27.29 37.42
C SER A 101 12.44 26.77 36.86
N GLN A 102 13.49 26.96 37.64
CA GLN A 102 14.81 26.36 37.47
C GLN A 102 14.72 24.84 37.62
N SER A 103 15.38 24.09 36.75
CA SER A 103 15.84 22.70 36.96
C SER A 103 16.89 22.45 35.87
N GLU A 104 18.15 22.80 36.14
CA GLU A 104 19.20 21.83 36.50
C GLU A 104 19.53 20.85 35.38
N GLU A 105 20.69 21.12 34.77
CA GLU A 105 21.44 20.23 33.91
C GLU A 105 21.77 18.91 34.64
N ALA A 106 21.18 17.82 34.17
CA ALA A 106 21.69 16.47 34.41
C ALA A 106 21.92 15.79 33.07
N THR A 107 23.15 15.89 32.59
CA THR A 107 23.72 15.04 31.55
C THR A 107 23.79 13.60 32.07
N ALA A 108 22.74 12.83 31.85
CA ALA A 108 22.75 11.38 31.99
C ALA A 108 22.36 10.76 30.65
N SER A 109 23.33 10.12 30.00
CA SER A 109 23.15 9.29 28.82
C SER A 109 22.24 8.11 29.15
N SER A 110 20.92 8.27 28.98
CA SER A 110 20.00 7.13 28.98
C SER A 110 20.17 6.37 27.67
N THR A 111 20.92 5.28 27.69
CA THR A 111 20.82 4.21 26.69
C THR A 111 19.44 3.59 26.82
N LYS A 112 18.46 4.22 26.17
CA LYS A 112 17.05 3.82 26.17
C LYS A 112 16.91 2.43 25.54
N LEU A 113 16.13 1.60 26.22
CA LEU A 113 15.81 0.23 25.83
C LEU A 113 15.21 0.19 24.42
N SER A 114 15.71 -0.74 23.62
CA SER A 114 15.38 -0.89 22.21
C SER A 114 14.24 -1.89 22.04
N ILE A 115 13.03 -1.53 22.45
CA ILE A 115 11.89 -1.89 21.59
C ILE A 115 12.15 -1.08 20.34
N VAL A 116 12.30 -1.77 19.20
CA VAL A 116 12.56 -1.09 17.95
C VAL A 116 11.37 -0.17 17.67
N LEU A 117 11.58 1.12 17.97
CA LEU A 117 10.60 2.14 17.62
C LEU A 117 10.47 2.07 16.11
N PRO A 118 9.25 1.84 15.57
CA PRO A 118 9.05 2.09 14.16
C PRO A 118 9.49 3.54 13.90
N PRO A 119 10.11 3.85 12.74
CA PRO A 119 10.22 5.25 12.33
C PRO A 119 8.81 5.85 12.48
N SER A 120 8.68 7.04 13.06
CA SER A 120 7.39 7.62 13.46
C SER A 120 6.38 7.61 12.30
N ILE A 121 5.55 6.58 12.20
CA ILE A 121 4.48 6.46 11.20
C ILE A 121 3.20 6.79 11.94
N SER A 122 2.78 8.06 11.84
CA SER A 122 1.44 8.44 12.24
C SER A 122 0.43 7.59 11.46
N ALA A 123 -0.54 7.00 12.16
CA ALA A 123 -1.56 6.16 11.57
C ALA A 123 -2.32 6.90 10.44
N GLY A 124 -2.40 6.25 9.29
CA GLY A 124 -2.79 6.84 8.01
C GLY A 124 -1.55 7.20 7.21
N LEU A 125 -1.41 6.66 5.99
CA LEU A 125 -0.33 6.94 5.03
C LEU A 125 -0.31 8.43 4.63
N ARG A 126 0.00 9.31 5.59
CA ARG A 126 0.40 10.71 5.39
C ARG A 126 1.93 10.74 5.25
N PRO A 127 2.44 11.70 4.47
CA PRO A 127 3.73 11.57 3.82
C PRO A 127 4.85 11.41 4.84
N LEU A 128 5.71 10.44 4.56
CA LEU A 128 6.99 10.21 5.21
C LEU A 128 7.64 11.54 5.59
N SER A 129 8.06 11.70 6.85
CA SER A 129 8.68 12.93 7.38
C SER A 129 10.10 13.21 6.86
N THR A 130 10.47 12.60 5.73
CA THR A 130 11.58 13.00 4.87
C THR A 130 10.98 13.21 3.47
N PRO A 131 11.32 14.29 2.72
CA PRO A 131 10.62 14.69 1.52
C PRO A 131 10.97 13.76 0.36
N THR A 132 10.50 12.53 0.45
CA THR A 132 10.51 11.54 -0.61
C THR A 132 9.27 11.82 -1.43
N TRP A 133 9.39 12.75 -2.36
CA TRP A 133 8.35 13.12 -3.32
C TRP A 133 8.15 11.97 -4.30
N LEU A 134 7.49 10.89 -3.84
CA LEU A 134 6.89 9.93 -4.74
C LEU A 134 5.76 10.65 -5.49
N PRO A 135 5.67 10.52 -6.82
CA PRO A 135 4.53 11.07 -7.57
C PRO A 135 3.20 10.64 -6.94
N ALA A 136 2.23 11.55 -6.85
CA ALA A 136 0.94 11.26 -6.20
C ALA A 136 0.24 10.03 -6.81
N GLU A 137 0.36 9.85 -8.13
CA GLU A 137 -0.14 8.68 -8.85
C GLU A 137 0.49 7.37 -8.35
N LEU A 138 1.80 7.37 -8.09
CA LEU A 138 2.51 6.20 -7.59
C LEU A 138 2.11 5.88 -6.15
N LEU A 139 1.89 6.92 -5.33
CA LEU A 139 1.41 6.74 -3.97
C LEU A 139 0.00 6.12 -3.94
N GLU A 140 -0.90 6.56 -4.81
CA GLU A 140 -2.25 5.99 -4.91
C GLU A 140 -2.20 4.52 -5.31
N VAL A 141 -1.40 4.19 -6.33
CA VAL A 141 -1.23 2.80 -6.79
C VAL A 141 -0.57 1.93 -5.73
N LEU A 142 0.41 2.49 -4.99
CA LEU A 142 1.05 1.81 -3.86
C LEU A 142 0.07 1.52 -2.73
N ASN A 143 -0.75 2.50 -2.35
CA ASN A 143 -1.78 2.35 -1.32
C ASN A 143 -2.81 1.29 -1.73
N GLN A 144 -3.24 1.30 -3.00
CA GLN A 144 -4.17 0.31 -3.54
C GLN A 144 -3.59 -1.11 -3.48
N ALA A 145 -2.33 -1.29 -3.89
CA ALA A 145 -1.68 -2.60 -3.84
C ALA A 145 -1.43 -3.05 -2.40
N TYR A 146 -1.07 -2.14 -1.49
CA TYR A 146 -0.89 -2.46 -0.08
C TYR A 146 -2.21 -2.88 0.54
N PHE A 147 -3.30 -2.18 0.23
CA PHE A 147 -4.65 -2.55 0.66
C PHE A 147 -5.02 -3.96 0.19
N LEU A 148 -4.78 -4.28 -1.10
CA LEU A 148 -5.02 -5.62 -1.64
C LEU A 148 -4.15 -6.69 -0.95
N HIS A 149 -2.88 -6.38 -0.67
CA HIS A 149 -1.98 -7.25 0.07
C HIS A 149 -2.51 -7.55 1.47
N VAL A 150 -2.90 -6.53 2.23
CA VAL A 150 -3.47 -6.71 3.58
C VAL A 150 -4.79 -7.48 3.52
N LEU A 151 -5.65 -7.19 2.54
CA LEU A 151 -6.91 -7.90 2.35
C LEU A 151 -6.70 -9.39 2.03
N ALA A 152 -5.65 -9.72 1.27
CA ALA A 152 -5.30 -11.10 0.95
C ALA A 152 -4.69 -11.86 2.15
N MET A 153 -3.86 -11.18 2.95
CA MET A 153 -3.10 -11.79 4.04
C MET A 153 -3.90 -11.90 5.35
N ASP A 154 -4.63 -10.84 5.70
CA ASP A 154 -5.34 -10.66 6.96
C ASP A 154 -6.61 -9.80 6.75
N PRO A 155 -7.67 -10.38 6.15
CA PRO A 155 -8.89 -9.64 5.82
C PRO A 155 -9.60 -9.07 7.07
N GLN A 156 -9.37 -9.67 8.25
CA GLN A 156 -10.00 -9.24 9.50
C GLN A 156 -9.51 -7.88 9.99
N LYS A 157 -8.31 -7.44 9.58
CA LYS A 157 -7.80 -6.11 9.92
C LYS A 157 -8.47 -4.97 9.13
N VAL A 158 -9.01 -5.28 7.96
CA VAL A 158 -9.56 -4.28 7.03
C VAL A 158 -11.08 -4.29 7.08
N LEU A 159 -11.69 -5.47 7.21
CA LEU A 159 -13.14 -5.61 7.23
C LEU A 159 -13.69 -5.23 8.61
N PRO A 160 -14.82 -4.50 8.67
CA PRO A 160 -15.51 -4.27 9.92
C PRO A 160 -15.89 -5.59 10.60
N PRO A 161 -15.85 -5.67 11.95
CA PRO A 161 -16.15 -6.91 12.66
C PRO A 161 -17.54 -7.42 12.30
N GLY A 162 -17.63 -8.71 11.96
CA GLY A 162 -18.89 -9.36 11.57
C GLY A 162 -19.32 -9.15 10.12
N LYS A 163 -18.59 -8.38 9.30
CA LYS A 163 -18.87 -8.27 7.86
C LYS A 163 -18.01 -9.24 7.06
N SER A 164 -18.65 -10.01 6.19
CA SER A 164 -17.97 -10.84 5.18
C SER A 164 -17.44 -9.96 4.06
N LEU A 165 -16.35 -10.42 3.44
CA LEU A 165 -15.75 -9.75 2.28
C LEU A 165 -16.76 -9.60 1.13
N LEU A 166 -17.62 -10.60 0.91
CA LEU A 166 -18.70 -10.55 -0.09
C LEU A 166 -19.69 -9.42 0.20
N SER A 167 -20.03 -9.19 1.47
CA SER A 167 -20.97 -8.14 1.87
C SER A 167 -20.41 -6.74 1.62
N VAL A 168 -19.09 -6.56 1.73
CA VAL A 168 -18.43 -5.28 1.45
C VAL A 168 -18.30 -5.04 -0.05
N MET A 169 -17.96 -6.08 -0.82
CA MET A 169 -17.77 -5.96 -2.27
C MET A 169 -19.06 -5.90 -3.08
N SER A 170 -20.18 -6.43 -2.57
CA SER A 170 -21.48 -6.42 -3.27
C SER A 170 -22.21 -5.08 -3.21
N ASN A 171 -21.83 -4.18 -2.30
CA ASN A 171 -22.48 -2.87 -2.13
C ASN A 171 -21.48 -1.70 -2.15
N PRO A 172 -20.70 -1.52 -3.23
CA PRO A 172 -19.77 -0.39 -3.32
C PRO A 172 -20.52 0.95 -3.34
N SER A 173 -21.74 0.97 -3.90
CA SER A 173 -22.52 2.19 -4.14
C SER A 173 -23.23 2.75 -2.91
N VAL A 174 -23.51 1.93 -1.89
CA VAL A 174 -24.22 2.39 -0.68
C VAL A 174 -23.32 3.24 0.22
N LEU A 175 -22.00 3.02 0.19
CA LEU A 175 -21.05 3.81 0.99
C LEU A 175 -20.86 5.25 0.48
N ASN A 176 -21.19 5.53 -0.78
CA ASN A 176 -21.13 6.88 -1.36
C ASN A 176 -22.47 7.62 -1.30
N ALA A 177 -23.56 6.93 -0.96
CA ALA A 177 -24.91 7.49 -0.94
C ALA A 177 -25.24 8.28 0.35
N ASP A 178 -24.47 8.13 1.42
CA ASP A 178 -24.72 8.77 2.72
C ASP A 178 -24.24 10.24 2.82
N SER A 179 -23.86 10.88 1.70
CA SER A 179 -23.62 12.32 1.64
C SER A 179 -24.79 13.04 0.98
N ASP A 180 -25.81 13.35 1.78
CA ASP A 180 -27.08 13.96 1.36
C ASP A 180 -26.97 15.45 0.96
N THR A 181 -25.80 15.87 0.48
CA THR A 181 -25.59 17.16 -0.17
C THR A 181 -24.72 16.96 -1.41
N PRO A 182 -25.16 17.36 -2.62
CA PRO A 182 -24.32 17.26 -3.81
C PRO A 182 -23.06 18.08 -3.58
N SER A 183 -21.93 17.40 -3.47
CA SER A 183 -20.63 18.03 -3.31
C SER A 183 -20.39 19.00 -4.48
N LEU A 184 -19.61 20.05 -4.26
CA LEU A 184 -19.29 21.02 -5.34
C LEU A 184 -18.70 20.31 -6.57
N GLN A 185 -17.98 19.21 -6.35
CA GLN A 185 -17.47 18.33 -7.40
C GLN A 185 -18.59 17.71 -8.25
N SER A 186 -19.64 17.14 -7.64
CA SER A 186 -20.78 16.58 -8.39
C SER A 186 -21.49 17.63 -9.27
N ARG A 187 -21.64 18.87 -8.77
CA ARG A 187 -22.25 19.96 -9.56
C ARG A 187 -21.38 20.39 -10.74
N VAL A 188 -20.05 20.41 -10.54
CA VAL A 188 -19.11 20.73 -11.62
C VAL A 188 -19.10 19.61 -12.65
N GLU A 189 -19.10 18.34 -12.22
CA GLU A 189 -19.22 17.17 -13.11
C GLU A 189 -20.52 17.22 -13.92
N ASP A 190 -21.67 17.52 -13.30
CA ASP A 190 -22.95 17.67 -13.99
C ASP A 190 -22.92 18.80 -15.03
N LEU A 191 -22.32 19.94 -14.70
CA LEU A 191 -22.18 21.07 -15.62
C LEU A 191 -21.26 20.74 -16.79
N VAL A 192 -20.14 20.05 -16.54
CA VAL A 192 -19.18 19.62 -17.56
C VAL A 192 -19.81 18.56 -18.47
N HIS A 193 -20.50 17.57 -17.89
CA HIS A 193 -21.22 16.54 -18.65
C HIS A 193 -22.30 17.17 -19.52
N LYS A 194 -23.07 18.12 -18.98
CA LYS A 194 -24.09 18.86 -19.74
C LYS A 194 -23.45 19.65 -20.89
N ALA A 195 -22.38 20.39 -20.62
CA ALA A 195 -21.66 21.16 -21.63
C ALA A 195 -21.09 20.26 -22.74
N PHE A 196 -20.52 19.11 -22.38
CA PHE A 196 -20.02 18.13 -23.34
C PHE A 196 -21.12 17.61 -24.28
N TRP A 197 -22.30 17.28 -23.74
CA TRP A 197 -23.42 16.76 -24.54
C TRP A 197 -24.09 17.85 -25.38
N ASP A 198 -24.15 19.08 -24.89
CA ASP A 198 -24.68 20.23 -25.63
C ASP A 198 -23.73 20.58 -26.80
N GLU A 199 -22.41 20.59 -26.58
CA GLU A 199 -21.39 20.74 -27.63
C GLU A 199 -21.48 19.61 -28.67
N ALA A 200 -21.65 18.35 -28.23
CA ALA A 200 -21.81 17.21 -29.13
C ALA A 200 -23.02 17.38 -30.05
N ARG A 201 -24.14 17.86 -29.50
CA ARG A 201 -25.38 18.10 -30.24
C ARG A 201 -25.24 19.25 -31.23
N GLU A 202 -24.57 20.33 -30.84
CA GLU A 202 -24.29 21.47 -31.72
C GLU A 202 -23.38 21.06 -32.89
N ALA A 203 -22.28 20.35 -32.60
CA ALA A 203 -21.33 19.87 -33.62
C ALA A 203 -21.98 18.91 -34.63
N LEU A 204 -22.86 18.00 -34.17
CA LEU A 204 -23.59 17.08 -35.04
C LEU A 204 -24.74 17.75 -35.81
N SER A 205 -25.24 18.89 -35.33
CA SER A 205 -26.26 19.70 -36.03
C SER A 205 -25.68 20.57 -37.15
N SER A 206 -24.35 20.72 -37.21
CA SER A 206 -23.68 21.43 -38.31
C SER A 206 -23.90 20.71 -39.64
N PRO A 207 -24.21 21.43 -40.74
CA PRO A 207 -24.44 20.83 -42.06
C PRO A 207 -23.15 20.31 -42.73
N THR A 208 -21.99 20.48 -42.08
CA THR A 208 -20.69 20.09 -42.64
C THR A 208 -20.30 18.67 -42.22
N PRO A 209 -20.18 17.71 -43.17
CA PRO A 209 -19.87 16.31 -42.84
C PRO A 209 -18.52 16.12 -42.13
N ALA A 210 -17.54 17.00 -42.39
CA ALA A 210 -16.22 16.93 -41.76
C ALA A 210 -16.27 17.17 -40.24
N VAL A 211 -17.13 18.07 -39.78
CA VAL A 211 -17.33 18.36 -38.34
C VAL A 211 -18.14 17.24 -37.69
N GLN A 212 -19.15 16.72 -38.39
CA GLN A 212 -19.94 15.59 -37.92
C GLN A 212 -19.11 14.32 -37.74
N LEU A 213 -18.26 13.98 -38.72
CA LEU A 213 -17.41 12.79 -38.68
C LEU A 213 -16.37 12.83 -37.56
N SER A 214 -15.75 14.00 -37.32
CA SER A 214 -14.76 14.14 -36.26
C SER A 214 -15.38 13.99 -34.86
N ARG A 215 -16.58 14.55 -34.63
CA ARG A 215 -17.30 14.37 -33.37
C ARG A 215 -17.81 12.94 -33.20
N LEU A 216 -18.35 12.34 -34.26
CA LEU A 216 -18.84 10.97 -34.23
C LEU A 216 -17.72 9.97 -33.90
N LYS A 217 -16.50 10.21 -34.42
CA LYS A 217 -15.33 9.41 -34.08
C LYS A 217 -15.05 9.39 -32.58
N ARG A 218 -15.08 10.56 -31.91
CA ARG A 218 -14.89 10.63 -30.45
C ARG A 218 -15.97 9.88 -29.69
N LEU A 219 -17.24 10.02 -30.09
CA LEU A 219 -18.35 9.27 -29.48
C LEU A 219 -18.21 7.74 -29.67
N TYR A 220 -17.61 7.30 -30.78
CA TYR A 220 -17.33 5.88 -31.02
C TYR A 220 -16.15 5.38 -30.19
N GLU A 221 -15.13 6.21 -29.97
CA GLU A 221 -14.04 5.92 -29.04
C GLU A 221 -14.58 5.76 -27.60
N ASP A 222 -15.48 6.65 -27.17
CA ASP A 222 -16.14 6.57 -25.86
C ASP A 222 -16.97 5.28 -25.75
N LEU A 223 -17.80 4.96 -26.75
CA LEU A 223 -18.55 3.71 -26.80
C LEU A 223 -17.64 2.49 -26.80
N HIS A 224 -16.53 2.53 -27.54
CA HIS A 224 -15.57 1.43 -27.58
C HIS A 224 -15.00 1.17 -26.17
N ILE A 225 -14.52 2.21 -25.48
CA ILE A 225 -13.99 2.09 -24.11
C ILE A 225 -15.02 1.47 -23.17
N VAL A 226 -16.29 1.89 -23.27
CA VAL A 226 -17.35 1.41 -22.40
C VAL A 226 -17.75 -0.03 -22.73
N LEU A 227 -17.76 -0.42 -24.00
CA LEU A 227 -18.22 -1.74 -24.46
C LEU A 227 -17.16 -2.85 -24.43
N VAL A 228 -15.86 -2.50 -24.45
CA VAL A 228 -14.74 -3.46 -24.35
C VAL A 228 -14.90 -4.48 -23.20
N PRO A 229 -15.24 -4.10 -21.96
CA PRO A 229 -15.41 -5.08 -20.87
C PRO A 229 -16.67 -5.94 -21.01
N LEU A 230 -17.66 -5.52 -21.80
CA LEU A 230 -18.92 -6.24 -21.98
C LEU A 230 -18.90 -7.20 -23.17
N LEU A 231 -18.03 -6.96 -24.16
CA LEU A 231 -17.96 -7.73 -25.40
C LEU A 231 -16.64 -8.52 -25.48
N PRO A 232 -16.60 -9.67 -26.18
CA PRO A 232 -15.37 -10.41 -26.41
C PRO A 232 -14.43 -9.61 -27.36
N PRO A 233 -13.09 -9.74 -27.21
CA PRO A 233 -12.10 -8.90 -27.90
C PRO A 233 -12.06 -9.04 -29.43
N GLY A 234 -12.86 -9.92 -30.04
CA GLY A 234 -12.96 -10.10 -31.50
C GLY A 234 -14.37 -9.86 -32.08
N HIS A 235 -15.25 -9.21 -31.33
CA HIS A 235 -16.64 -9.02 -31.75
C HIS A 235 -16.77 -7.96 -32.86
N PRO A 236 -17.63 -8.18 -33.88
CA PRO A 236 -17.74 -7.30 -35.04
C PRO A 236 -18.01 -5.83 -34.66
N VAL A 237 -18.85 -5.60 -33.64
CA VAL A 237 -19.11 -4.25 -33.11
C VAL A 237 -17.84 -3.52 -32.62
N LEU A 238 -16.94 -4.19 -31.89
CA LEU A 238 -15.71 -3.55 -31.41
C LEU A 238 -14.77 -3.23 -32.58
N ILE A 239 -14.70 -4.13 -33.56
CA ILE A 239 -13.91 -3.93 -34.78
C ILE A 239 -14.46 -2.72 -35.55
N THR A 240 -15.77 -2.63 -35.74
CA THR A 240 -16.43 -1.51 -36.43
C THR A 240 -16.20 -0.18 -35.70
N LEU A 241 -16.28 -0.15 -34.37
CA LEU A 241 -16.01 1.05 -33.56
C LEU A 241 -14.53 1.48 -33.59
N SER A 242 -13.59 0.53 -33.70
CA SER A 242 -12.16 0.81 -33.82
C SER A 242 -11.71 1.20 -35.23
N SER A 243 -12.54 0.94 -36.25
CA SER A 243 -12.21 1.19 -37.65
C SER A 243 -12.42 2.67 -38.06
N PRO A 244 -11.62 3.21 -38.99
CA PRO A 244 -11.82 4.57 -39.47
C PRO A 244 -13.18 4.71 -40.16
N LEU A 245 -13.97 5.72 -39.76
CA LEU A 245 -15.27 6.01 -40.35
C LEU A 245 -15.13 6.22 -41.86
N SER A 246 -15.91 5.49 -42.65
CA SER A 246 -15.92 5.64 -44.11
C SER A 246 -16.44 7.03 -44.49
N PRO A 247 -15.84 7.71 -45.49
CA PRO A 247 -16.33 8.99 -45.99
C PRO A 247 -17.68 8.79 -46.66
N THR A 248 -18.75 8.97 -45.91
CA THR A 248 -20.13 8.80 -46.37
C THR A 248 -20.79 10.16 -46.54
N SER A 249 -21.66 10.28 -47.53
CA SER A 249 -22.44 11.50 -47.79
C SER A 249 -23.54 11.76 -46.75
N SER A 250 -23.81 10.80 -45.86
CA SER A 250 -24.83 10.88 -44.79
C SER A 250 -24.37 10.20 -43.49
N PRO A 251 -23.37 10.77 -42.79
CA PRO A 251 -22.70 10.13 -41.65
C PRO A 251 -23.66 9.80 -40.49
N LEU A 252 -24.67 10.63 -40.27
CA LEU A 252 -25.65 10.41 -39.21
C LEU A 252 -26.58 9.20 -39.47
N ARG A 253 -26.90 8.90 -40.73
CA ARG A 253 -27.70 7.70 -41.07
C ARG A 253 -26.90 6.43 -40.88
N SER A 254 -25.62 6.44 -41.25
CA SER A 254 -24.70 5.33 -40.95
C SER A 254 -24.55 5.13 -39.44
N ALA A 255 -24.50 6.21 -38.66
CA ALA A 255 -24.42 6.15 -37.20
C ALA A 255 -25.64 5.47 -36.57
N VAL A 256 -26.84 5.82 -37.03
CA VAL A 256 -28.09 5.20 -36.61
C VAL A 256 -28.07 3.68 -36.85
N THR A 257 -27.55 3.23 -38.00
CA THR A 257 -27.42 1.79 -38.31
C THR A 257 -26.44 1.10 -37.37
N HIS A 258 -25.28 1.70 -37.12
CA HIS A 258 -24.28 1.13 -36.20
C HIS A 258 -24.81 1.05 -34.77
N LEU A 259 -25.54 2.07 -34.30
CA LEU A 259 -26.17 2.07 -32.97
C LEU A 259 -27.22 0.97 -32.83
N ARG A 260 -28.01 0.68 -33.88
CA ARG A 260 -28.94 -0.46 -33.85
C ARG A 260 -28.19 -1.79 -33.71
N GLU A 261 -27.08 -1.95 -34.42
CA GLU A 261 -26.27 -3.18 -34.35
C GLU A 261 -25.63 -3.35 -32.96
N ILE A 262 -25.15 -2.25 -32.37
CA ILE A 262 -24.65 -2.21 -30.97
C ILE A 262 -25.75 -2.62 -30.00
N LEU A 263 -26.94 -2.01 -30.08
CA LEU A 263 -28.05 -2.29 -29.16
C LEU A 263 -28.58 -3.71 -29.30
N ASN A 264 -28.65 -4.26 -30.52
CA ASN A 264 -29.00 -5.67 -30.72
C ASN A 264 -27.96 -6.62 -30.13
N SER A 265 -26.67 -6.28 -30.27
CA SER A 265 -25.57 -7.07 -29.70
C SER A 265 -25.56 -7.02 -28.16
N LEU A 266 -25.92 -5.87 -27.58
CA LEU A 266 -26.13 -5.72 -26.14
C LEU A 266 -27.34 -6.51 -25.65
N LYS A 267 -28.42 -6.54 -26.44
CA LYS A 267 -29.64 -7.30 -26.13
C LYS A 267 -29.39 -8.80 -25.99
N GLU A 268 -28.57 -9.38 -26.85
CA GLU A 268 -28.25 -10.82 -26.78
C GLU A 268 -27.51 -11.21 -25.49
N ARG A 269 -26.95 -10.22 -24.77
CA ARG A 269 -26.09 -10.43 -23.60
C ARG A 269 -26.66 -9.85 -22.30
N CYS A 270 -27.73 -9.06 -22.38
CA CYS A 270 -28.35 -8.48 -21.19
C CYS A 270 -29.26 -9.49 -20.48
N ALA A 271 -29.54 -9.21 -19.20
CA ALA A 271 -30.55 -9.95 -18.46
C ALA A 271 -31.95 -9.62 -19.03
N PRO A 272 -32.89 -10.59 -19.09
CA PRO A 272 -34.23 -10.37 -19.63
C PRO A 272 -35.03 -9.23 -18.98
N PHE A 273 -34.68 -8.86 -17.74
CA PHE A 273 -35.29 -7.74 -17.02
C PHE A 273 -35.00 -6.37 -17.66
N ARG A 274 -33.88 -6.24 -18.40
CA ARG A 274 -33.44 -4.99 -19.04
C ARG A 274 -33.83 -4.86 -20.51
N ASP A 275 -34.35 -5.93 -21.12
CA ASP A 275 -34.90 -5.93 -22.47
C ASP A 275 -35.89 -4.77 -22.76
N PRO A 276 -36.81 -4.36 -21.86
CA PRO A 276 -37.71 -3.24 -22.15
C PRO A 276 -36.97 -1.90 -22.35
N GLU A 277 -35.84 -1.68 -21.67
CA GLU A 277 -35.03 -0.47 -21.81
C GLU A 277 -34.37 -0.41 -23.20
N ILE A 278 -33.82 -1.53 -23.66
CA ILE A 278 -33.25 -1.65 -25.01
C ILE A 278 -34.35 -1.49 -26.07
N HIS A 279 -35.52 -2.09 -25.86
CA HIS A 279 -36.63 -1.96 -26.80
C HIS A 279 -37.11 -0.51 -26.94
N ALA A 280 -37.18 0.24 -25.83
CA ALA A 280 -37.49 1.66 -25.86
C ALA A 280 -36.43 2.48 -26.62
N LEU A 281 -35.14 2.12 -26.50
CA LEU A 281 -34.05 2.74 -27.25
C LEU A 281 -34.09 2.42 -28.74
N LEU A 282 -34.29 1.14 -29.10
CA LEU A 282 -34.43 0.71 -30.49
C LEU A 282 -35.61 1.40 -31.18
N GLN A 283 -36.74 1.53 -30.49
CA GLN A 283 -37.93 2.20 -31.02
C GLN A 283 -37.70 3.70 -31.29
N LYS A 284 -36.88 4.38 -30.48
CA LYS A 284 -36.50 5.80 -30.74
C LYS A 284 -35.59 5.96 -31.96
N ILE A 285 -34.84 4.92 -32.30
CA ILE A 285 -33.87 4.89 -33.40
C ILE A 285 -34.54 4.33 -34.68
N GLU A 286 -35.72 3.72 -34.57
CA GLU A 286 -36.51 3.20 -35.67
C GLU A 286 -37.28 4.35 -36.36
N ASP A 287 -36.86 4.65 -37.59
CA ASP A 287 -37.39 5.72 -38.46
C ASP A 287 -37.37 7.17 -37.87
N PRO A 288 -36.17 7.74 -37.58
CA PRO A 288 -36.07 9.05 -36.96
C PRO A 288 -36.41 10.19 -37.93
N PRO A 289 -37.16 11.22 -37.49
CA PRO A 289 -37.39 12.41 -38.30
C PRO A 289 -36.07 13.13 -38.60
N THR A 290 -35.80 13.43 -39.87
CA THR A 290 -34.51 13.96 -40.37
C THR A 290 -34.06 15.24 -39.65
N ALA A 291 -35.00 16.05 -39.15
CA ALA A 291 -34.71 17.29 -38.44
C ALA A 291 -34.18 17.10 -37.00
N GLN A 292 -34.42 15.94 -36.38
CA GLN A 292 -34.02 15.66 -34.99
C GLN A 292 -32.90 14.61 -34.90
N LEU A 293 -32.39 14.17 -36.04
CA LEU A 293 -31.41 13.09 -36.15
C LEU A 293 -30.13 13.32 -35.32
N PRO A 294 -29.54 14.54 -35.26
CA PRO A 294 -28.39 14.82 -34.39
C PRO A 294 -28.70 14.63 -32.90
N GLY A 295 -29.87 15.08 -32.45
CA GLY A 295 -30.31 14.94 -31.06
C GLY A 295 -30.55 13.47 -30.69
N ILE A 296 -31.23 12.73 -31.57
CA ILE A 296 -31.52 11.31 -31.38
C ILE A 296 -30.23 10.48 -31.31
N VAL A 297 -29.24 10.76 -32.17
CA VAL A 297 -27.94 10.06 -32.13
C VAL A 297 -27.22 10.32 -30.81
N VAL A 298 -27.11 11.59 -30.38
CA VAL A 298 -26.45 11.94 -29.11
C VAL A 298 -27.14 11.30 -27.91
N ASP A 299 -28.47 11.39 -27.86
CA ASP A 299 -29.24 10.84 -26.75
C ASP A 299 -29.18 9.31 -26.75
N SER A 300 -29.16 8.67 -27.92
CA SER A 300 -28.97 7.21 -28.04
C SER A 300 -27.59 6.77 -27.58
N VAL A 301 -26.52 7.49 -27.93
CA VAL A 301 -25.15 7.20 -27.44
C VAL A 301 -25.09 7.33 -25.93
N ARG A 302 -25.63 8.43 -25.38
CA ARG A 302 -25.66 8.68 -23.93
C ARG A 302 -26.39 7.58 -23.16
N GLU A 303 -27.58 7.20 -23.63
CA GLU A 303 -28.37 6.15 -22.99
C GLU A 303 -27.73 4.77 -23.19
N THR A 304 -27.05 4.51 -24.32
CA THR A 304 -26.27 3.27 -24.51
C THR A 304 -25.11 3.18 -23.53
N ILE A 305 -24.40 4.29 -23.26
CA ILE A 305 -23.32 4.34 -22.25
C ILE A 305 -23.88 4.04 -20.85
N LYS A 306 -24.94 4.74 -20.44
CA LYS A 306 -25.61 4.49 -19.15
C LYS A 306 -26.07 3.04 -19.02
N PHE A 307 -26.65 2.49 -20.09
CA PHE A 307 -27.11 1.12 -20.13
C PHE A 307 -25.95 0.13 -19.98
N ALA A 308 -24.83 0.37 -20.67
CA ALA A 308 -23.64 -0.45 -20.55
C ALA A 308 -23.02 -0.36 -19.15
N GLU A 309 -23.01 0.79 -18.50
CA GLU A 309 -22.60 0.93 -17.09
C GLU A 309 -23.50 0.11 -16.15
N ALA A 310 -24.82 0.19 -16.35
CA ALA A 310 -25.77 -0.59 -15.57
C ALA A 310 -25.61 -2.11 -15.82
N MET A 311 -25.30 -2.53 -17.04
CA MET A 311 -24.94 -3.93 -17.35
C MET A 311 -23.64 -4.37 -16.69
N LYS A 312 -22.63 -3.49 -16.58
CA LYS A 312 -21.39 -3.80 -15.86
C LYS A 312 -21.67 -4.02 -14.38
N GLU A 313 -22.55 -3.21 -13.80
CA GLU A 313 -22.97 -3.36 -12.41
C GLU A 313 -23.78 -4.65 -12.20
N ASP A 314 -24.69 -4.99 -13.10
CA ASP A 314 -25.39 -6.29 -13.04
C ASP A 314 -24.42 -7.46 -13.16
N LEU A 315 -23.42 -7.35 -14.04
CA LEU A 315 -22.42 -8.38 -14.24
C LEU A 315 -21.50 -8.50 -13.03
N SER A 316 -21.10 -7.38 -12.41
CA SER A 316 -20.32 -7.37 -11.17
C SER A 316 -21.13 -8.01 -10.03
N GLN A 317 -22.40 -7.64 -9.87
CA GLN A 317 -23.31 -8.21 -8.88
C GLN A 317 -23.60 -9.69 -9.12
N PHE A 318 -23.78 -10.11 -10.38
CA PHE A 318 -23.99 -11.51 -10.73
C PHE A 318 -22.74 -12.35 -10.49
N VAL A 319 -21.56 -11.85 -10.87
CA VAL A 319 -20.29 -12.54 -10.62
C VAL A 319 -20.05 -12.65 -9.11
N LEU A 320 -20.21 -11.56 -8.36
CA LEU A 320 -20.06 -11.55 -6.89
C LEU A 320 -21.12 -12.41 -6.19
N GLY A 321 -22.37 -12.41 -6.69
CA GLY A 321 -23.47 -13.18 -6.12
C GLY A 321 -23.34 -14.70 -6.35
N ASN A 322 -22.61 -15.12 -7.38
CA ASN A 322 -22.33 -16.53 -7.66
C ASN A 322 -20.99 -17.01 -7.08
N MET A 323 -20.11 -16.10 -6.67
CA MET A 323 -18.81 -16.43 -6.07
C MET A 323 -18.95 -16.73 -4.58
N GLY A 324 -18.43 -17.87 -4.15
CA GLY A 324 -18.25 -18.14 -2.73
C GLY A 324 -17.14 -17.28 -2.13
N GLU A 325 -17.17 -17.04 -0.82
CA GLU A 325 -16.17 -16.22 -0.12
C GLU A 325 -14.74 -16.74 -0.32
N THR A 326 -14.57 -18.07 -0.35
CA THR A 326 -13.28 -18.71 -0.61
C THR A 326 -12.77 -18.50 -2.03
N GLN A 327 -13.67 -18.44 -3.01
CA GLN A 327 -13.31 -18.15 -4.40
C GLN A 327 -12.91 -16.69 -4.56
N LEU A 328 -13.64 -15.79 -3.90
CA LEU A 328 -13.33 -14.36 -3.91
C LEU A 328 -12.00 -14.07 -3.22
N GLN A 329 -11.73 -14.72 -2.08
CA GLN A 329 -10.41 -14.67 -1.44
C GLN A 329 -9.31 -15.16 -2.39
N GLY A 330 -9.54 -16.25 -3.13
CA GLY A 330 -8.59 -16.74 -4.13
C GLY A 330 -8.30 -15.72 -5.23
N VAL A 331 -9.34 -15.08 -5.79
CA VAL A 331 -9.18 -14.03 -6.81
C VAL A 331 -8.42 -12.82 -6.26
N ILE A 332 -8.75 -12.37 -5.04
CA ILE A 332 -8.04 -11.27 -4.38
C ILE A 332 -6.58 -11.62 -4.14
N HIS A 333 -6.30 -12.85 -3.74
CA HIS A 333 -4.93 -13.32 -3.55
C HIS A 333 -4.14 -13.27 -4.86
N THR A 334 -4.70 -13.76 -5.97
CA THR A 334 -4.05 -13.68 -7.29
C THR A 334 -3.84 -12.24 -7.74
N LEU A 335 -4.85 -11.38 -7.60
CA LEU A 335 -4.74 -9.96 -7.96
C LEU A 335 -3.69 -9.23 -7.12
N ALA A 336 -3.65 -9.48 -5.80
CA ALA A 336 -2.65 -8.91 -4.91
C ALA A 336 -1.23 -9.36 -5.31
N GLN A 337 -1.04 -10.63 -5.67
CA GLN A 337 0.25 -11.14 -6.16
C GLN A 337 0.71 -10.46 -7.45
N GLU A 338 -0.18 -10.35 -8.43
CA GLU A 338 0.15 -9.72 -9.72
C GLU A 338 0.48 -8.24 -9.55
N ARG A 339 -0.31 -7.52 -8.74
CA ARG A 339 -0.08 -6.10 -8.45
C ARG A 339 1.20 -5.86 -7.66
N GLU A 340 1.50 -6.70 -6.68
CA GLU A 340 2.76 -6.65 -5.94
C GLU A 340 3.95 -6.85 -6.87
N LYS A 341 3.93 -7.89 -7.71
CA LYS A 341 4.99 -8.16 -8.70
C LYS A 341 5.21 -6.99 -9.65
N ASP A 342 4.14 -6.47 -10.23
CA ASP A 342 4.18 -5.38 -11.18
C ASP A 342 4.78 -4.12 -10.53
N LEU A 343 4.36 -3.78 -9.30
CA LEU A 343 4.87 -2.60 -8.61
C LEU A 343 6.32 -2.74 -8.16
N VAL A 344 6.69 -3.85 -7.54
CA VAL A 344 8.08 -4.08 -7.13
C VAL A 344 8.99 -4.11 -8.36
N SER A 345 8.53 -4.67 -9.49
CA SER A 345 9.29 -4.66 -10.74
C SER A 345 9.42 -3.25 -11.33
N LYS A 346 8.40 -2.41 -11.22
CA LYS A 346 8.45 -0.99 -11.65
C LYS A 346 9.38 -0.15 -10.76
N LEU A 347 9.41 -0.42 -9.45
CA LEU A 347 10.17 0.36 -8.48
C LEU A 347 11.67 0.04 -8.47
N TRP A 348 12.05 -1.24 -8.58
CA TRP A 348 13.47 -1.66 -8.54
C TRP A 348 14.04 -2.09 -9.90
N GLY A 349 13.19 -2.36 -10.89
CA GLY A 349 13.59 -3.00 -12.14
C GLY A 349 13.71 -4.52 -11.99
N PRO A 350 13.27 -5.30 -12.99
CA PRO A 350 13.22 -6.77 -12.90
C PRO A 350 14.60 -7.44 -12.83
N SER A 351 15.67 -6.76 -13.29
CA SER A 351 17.04 -7.27 -13.23
C SER A 351 17.70 -7.11 -11.86
N MET A 352 17.38 -6.04 -11.12
CA MET A 352 18.04 -5.75 -9.84
C MET A 352 17.52 -6.60 -8.68
N ILE A 353 16.25 -7.02 -8.75
CA ILE A 353 15.61 -7.83 -7.69
C ILE A 353 16.41 -9.11 -7.36
N PRO A 354 16.80 -9.97 -8.32
CA PRO A 354 17.60 -11.15 -8.01
C PRO A 354 18.99 -10.82 -7.48
N ASP A 355 19.63 -9.75 -7.96
CA ASP A 355 20.97 -9.35 -7.50
C ASP A 355 20.95 -8.88 -6.05
N LEU A 356 19.97 -8.03 -5.68
CA LEU A 356 19.75 -7.57 -4.31
C LEU A 356 19.39 -8.73 -3.38
N TRP A 357 18.62 -9.70 -3.87
CA TRP A 357 18.29 -10.92 -3.13
C TRP A 357 19.55 -11.75 -2.81
N VAL A 358 20.38 -12.02 -3.83
CA VAL A 358 21.64 -12.78 -3.66
C VAL A 358 22.62 -12.01 -2.76
N GLN A 359 22.76 -10.69 -2.95
CA GLN A 359 23.59 -9.86 -2.09
C GLN A 359 23.15 -9.94 -0.63
N TRP A 360 21.85 -9.81 -0.36
CA TRP A 360 21.29 -9.93 0.97
C TRP A 360 21.55 -11.31 1.59
N LEU A 361 21.42 -12.39 0.81
CA LEU A 361 21.75 -13.74 1.29
C LEU A 361 23.23 -13.92 1.59
N ASN A 362 24.12 -13.28 0.84
CA ASN A 362 25.56 -13.34 1.08
C ASN A 362 25.98 -12.62 2.37
N THR A 363 25.15 -11.71 2.89
CA THR A 363 25.35 -11.12 4.22
C THR A 363 25.00 -12.04 5.39
N PHE A 364 24.63 -13.30 5.13
CA PHE A 364 24.34 -14.28 6.18
C PHE A 364 25.56 -14.55 7.06
N ASP A 365 25.40 -14.34 8.36
CA ASP A 365 26.46 -14.53 9.33
C ASP A 365 26.65 -16.03 9.62
N ARG A 366 27.75 -16.59 9.14
CA ARG A 366 28.09 -17.99 9.35
C ARG A 366 28.45 -18.29 10.80
N SER A 367 28.79 -17.30 11.62
CA SER A 367 29.11 -17.47 13.04
C SER A 367 27.87 -17.61 13.92
N SER A 368 26.68 -17.25 13.40
CA SER A 368 25.41 -17.36 14.12
C SER A 368 25.08 -18.82 14.46
N PRO A 369 24.51 -19.13 15.64
CA PRO A 369 24.09 -20.49 15.99
C PRO A 369 23.03 -21.07 15.03
N LEU A 370 22.35 -20.21 14.27
CA LEU A 370 21.39 -20.62 13.24
C LEU A 370 22.07 -21.30 12.03
N SER A 371 23.35 -21.03 11.78
CA SER A 371 24.10 -21.64 10.66
C SER A 371 24.38 -23.14 10.87
N GLN A 372 24.26 -23.62 12.11
CA GLN A 372 24.46 -25.03 12.47
C GLN A 372 23.28 -25.93 12.09
N LEU A 373 22.11 -25.33 11.78
CA LEU A 373 20.94 -26.08 11.34
C LEU A 373 21.15 -26.59 9.91
N SER A 374 21.03 -27.90 9.71
CA SER A 374 21.10 -28.50 8.37
C SER A 374 19.85 -28.14 7.57
N THR A 375 19.94 -27.07 6.77
CA THR A 375 18.83 -26.62 5.91
C THR A 375 19.05 -26.93 4.44
N PRO A 376 17.98 -27.29 3.71
CA PRO A 376 17.98 -27.27 2.25
C PRO A 376 18.44 -25.91 1.71
N PRO A 377 19.16 -25.86 0.58
CA PRO A 377 19.64 -24.61 0.00
C PRO A 377 18.50 -23.61 -0.28
N GLU A 378 17.35 -24.12 -0.75
CA GLU A 378 16.14 -23.35 -1.05
C GLU A 378 15.53 -22.64 0.16
N GLN A 379 15.91 -23.04 1.39
CA GLN A 379 15.37 -22.50 2.63
C GLN A 379 16.38 -21.65 3.42
N LYS A 380 17.61 -21.48 2.90
CA LYS A 380 18.64 -20.65 3.56
C LYS A 380 18.18 -19.22 3.79
N TRP A 381 17.34 -18.68 2.91
CA TRP A 381 16.78 -17.34 3.05
C TRP A 381 15.86 -17.20 4.28
N ILE A 382 15.21 -18.28 4.71
CA ILE A 382 14.37 -18.29 5.92
C ILE A 382 15.25 -18.12 7.16
N LEU A 383 16.39 -18.83 7.21
CA LEU A 383 17.38 -18.63 8.28
C LEU A 383 17.90 -17.20 8.30
N ARG A 384 18.21 -16.61 7.12
CA ARG A 384 18.64 -15.22 7.02
C ARG A 384 17.57 -14.25 7.49
N LEU A 385 16.30 -14.49 7.16
CA LEU A 385 15.17 -13.67 7.60
C LEU A 385 15.03 -13.72 9.12
N ILE A 386 15.09 -14.90 9.74
CA ILE A 386 15.01 -15.06 11.20
C ILE A 386 16.20 -14.38 11.88
N GLN A 387 17.40 -14.49 11.29
CA GLN A 387 18.56 -13.74 11.76
C GLN A 387 18.32 -12.23 11.71
N ALA A 388 17.76 -11.71 10.61
CA ALA A 388 17.43 -10.29 10.45
C ALA A 388 16.40 -9.82 11.49
N LEU A 389 15.35 -10.61 11.76
CA LEU A 389 14.36 -10.34 12.80
C LEU A 389 14.97 -10.38 14.22
N GLY A 390 16.05 -11.13 14.41
CA GLY A 390 16.79 -11.20 15.66
C GLY A 390 17.73 -10.03 15.92
N LEU A 391 17.96 -9.14 14.96
CA LEU A 391 18.81 -7.97 15.16
C LEU A 391 18.06 -6.89 15.96
N ASN A 392 18.83 -6.04 16.66
CA ASN A 392 18.27 -4.89 17.38
C ASN A 392 17.97 -3.69 16.46
N ALA A 393 18.27 -3.81 15.17
CA ALA A 393 17.98 -2.79 14.18
C ALA A 393 16.63 -3.07 13.48
N PRO A 394 15.78 -2.06 13.22
CA PRO A 394 14.51 -2.24 12.54
C PRO A 394 14.68 -2.87 11.16
N VAL A 395 13.90 -3.91 10.89
CA VAL A 395 13.73 -4.37 9.51
C VAL A 395 13.13 -3.26 8.66
N SER A 396 13.76 -2.95 7.54
CA SER A 396 13.28 -1.93 6.62
C SER A 396 13.53 -2.33 5.17
N CYS A 397 12.64 -1.93 4.28
CA CYS A 397 12.84 -2.02 2.83
C CYS A 397 13.01 -0.61 2.28
N ARG A 398 14.18 -0.29 1.70
CA ARG A 398 14.42 1.02 1.10
C ARG A 398 13.97 1.03 -0.35
N ILE A 399 13.11 1.98 -0.70
CA ILE A 399 12.80 2.30 -2.10
C ILE A 399 14.04 2.98 -2.68
N LEU A 400 14.62 2.37 -3.72
CA LEU A 400 15.74 2.98 -4.44
C LEU A 400 15.25 4.29 -5.05
N HIS A 401 15.79 5.40 -4.57
CA HIS A 401 15.55 6.67 -5.21
C HIS A 401 16.47 6.76 -6.43
N PRO A 402 15.95 7.02 -7.64
CA PRO A 402 16.78 7.49 -8.72
C PRO A 402 17.17 8.93 -8.39
N HIS A 403 18.04 9.12 -7.40
CA HIS A 403 18.68 10.41 -7.23
C HIS A 403 19.75 10.51 -8.33
N PRO A 404 19.72 11.55 -9.18
CA PRO A 404 20.83 11.81 -10.07
C PRO A 404 22.07 11.94 -9.19
N GLN A 405 23.09 11.17 -9.52
CA GLN A 405 24.36 11.14 -8.82
C GLN A 405 24.95 12.55 -8.78
N SER A 406 24.75 13.26 -7.67
CA SER A 406 25.72 14.28 -7.28
C SER A 406 26.94 13.50 -6.79
N GLU A 407 27.97 13.47 -7.62
CA GLU A 407 29.31 12.86 -7.38
C GLU A 407 30.07 13.50 -6.21
N SER A 408 29.38 13.93 -5.16
CA SER A 408 30.02 14.32 -3.91
C SER A 408 30.20 13.08 -3.05
N GLU A 409 31.18 12.26 -3.45
CA GLU A 409 31.80 11.22 -2.64
C GLU A 409 32.31 11.84 -1.33
N THR A 410 31.43 11.97 -0.35
CA THR A 410 31.85 12.04 1.05
C THR A 410 31.93 10.62 1.55
N THR A 411 33.17 10.21 1.78
CA THR A 411 33.71 8.89 2.18
C THR A 411 33.24 8.48 3.58
N SER A 412 31.95 8.59 3.88
CA SER A 412 31.38 7.94 5.05
C SER A 412 31.25 6.45 4.73
N PRO A 413 31.88 5.55 5.52
CA PRO A 413 31.75 4.12 5.30
C PRO A 413 30.27 3.73 5.36
N PRO A 414 29.80 2.83 4.48
CA PRO A 414 28.40 2.37 4.50
C PRO A 414 28.08 1.85 5.90
N ASP A 415 27.08 2.43 6.55
CA ASP A 415 26.70 2.06 7.92
C ASP A 415 26.52 0.53 8.02
N PRO A 416 27.41 -0.17 8.75
CA PRO A 416 27.50 -1.63 8.73
C PRO A 416 26.32 -2.35 9.40
N LEU A 417 25.28 -1.63 9.81
CA LEU A 417 24.19 -2.12 10.67
C LEU A 417 22.79 -1.96 10.07
N SER A 418 22.65 -1.51 8.82
CA SER A 418 21.33 -1.35 8.24
C SER A 418 20.68 -2.73 7.97
N ASN A 419 19.66 -3.07 8.77
CA ASN A 419 18.88 -4.30 8.65
C ASN A 419 17.89 -4.19 7.48
N GLN A 420 18.45 -4.05 6.27
CA GLN A 420 17.69 -3.86 5.05
C GLN A 420 17.25 -5.20 4.48
N LEU A 421 15.95 -5.34 4.24
CA LEU A 421 15.36 -6.50 3.58
C LEU A 421 15.28 -6.27 2.06
N PRO A 422 15.44 -7.34 1.25
CA PRO A 422 15.38 -7.22 -0.19
C PRO A 422 13.97 -6.89 -0.69
N PRO A 423 13.82 -6.41 -1.94
CA PRO A 423 12.56 -5.91 -2.48
C PRO A 423 11.35 -6.85 -2.37
N PRO A 424 11.48 -8.19 -2.48
CA PRO A 424 10.35 -9.10 -2.30
C PRO A 424 9.62 -8.94 -0.96
N PHE A 425 10.30 -8.49 0.10
CA PHE A 425 9.68 -8.29 1.41
C PHE A 425 8.96 -6.95 1.55
N PHE A 426 8.96 -6.09 0.54
CA PHE A 426 8.49 -4.69 0.66
C PHE A 426 7.07 -4.57 1.25
N PHE A 427 6.11 -5.33 0.75
CA PHE A 427 4.73 -5.30 1.26
C PHE A 427 4.57 -5.97 2.63
N VAL A 428 5.43 -6.93 2.94
CA VAL A 428 5.41 -7.70 4.20
C VAL A 428 6.23 -7.01 5.29
N ALA A 429 7.08 -6.04 4.95
CA ALA A 429 8.00 -5.36 5.87
C ALA A 429 7.30 -4.77 7.11
N PRO A 430 6.12 -4.11 7.03
CA PRO A 430 5.41 -3.64 8.22
C PRO A 430 4.99 -4.79 9.14
N THR A 431 4.55 -5.91 8.58
CA THR A 431 4.20 -7.11 9.35
C THR A 431 5.43 -7.74 9.99
N LEU A 432 6.56 -7.79 9.27
CA LEU A 432 7.83 -8.29 9.80
C LEU A 432 8.38 -7.41 10.92
N LEU A 433 8.23 -6.09 10.83
CA LEU A 433 8.59 -5.15 11.89
C LEU A 433 7.72 -5.37 13.13
N SER A 434 6.40 -5.54 12.94
CA SER A 434 5.50 -5.91 14.04
C SER A 434 5.94 -7.24 14.69
N ILE A 435 6.25 -8.28 13.90
CA ILE A 435 6.75 -9.56 14.41
C ILE A 435 8.07 -9.36 15.17
N GLN A 436 9.01 -8.56 14.66
CA GLN A 436 10.27 -8.23 15.34
C GLN A 436 10.00 -7.63 16.74
N ASN A 437 9.08 -6.68 16.83
CA ASN A 437 8.71 -6.05 18.11
C ASN A 437 8.06 -7.05 19.07
N TYR A 438 7.19 -7.93 18.56
CA TYR A 438 6.58 -9.00 19.35
C TYR A 438 7.62 -10.04 19.83
N LEU A 439 8.62 -10.36 19.01
CA LEU A 439 9.73 -11.24 19.43
C LEU A 439 10.56 -10.61 20.55
N GLN A 440 10.84 -9.30 20.46
CA GLN A 440 11.51 -8.57 21.53
C GLN A 440 10.68 -8.57 22.82
N ALA A 441 9.37 -8.31 22.72
CA ALA A 441 8.46 -8.37 23.86
C ALA A 441 8.38 -9.77 24.49
N LEU A 442 8.39 -10.84 23.69
CA LEU A 442 8.45 -12.22 24.18
C LEU A 442 9.72 -12.46 25.00
N ILE A 443 10.88 -12.00 24.50
CA ILE A 443 12.16 -12.14 25.21
C ILE A 443 12.14 -11.35 26.51
N ILE A 444 11.63 -10.10 26.49
CA ILE A 444 11.46 -9.27 27.68
C ILE A 444 10.54 -9.95 28.70
N ALA A 445 9.38 -10.44 28.29
CA ALA A 445 8.46 -11.12 29.20
C ALA A 445 9.09 -12.38 29.81
N ALA A 446 9.86 -13.15 29.03
CA ALA A 446 10.59 -14.33 29.52
C ALA A 446 11.73 -13.97 30.48
N THR A 447 12.49 -12.89 30.24
CA THR A 447 13.53 -12.43 31.17
C THR A 447 12.92 -11.98 32.50
N LEU A 448 11.83 -11.19 32.46
CA LEU A 448 11.11 -10.77 33.65
C LEU A 448 10.54 -11.97 34.43
N ARG A 449 9.98 -12.96 33.73
CA ARG A 449 9.50 -14.22 34.34
C ARG A 449 10.60 -14.98 35.08
N SER A 450 11.83 -14.92 34.59
CA SER A 450 13.00 -15.58 35.22
C SER A 450 13.45 -14.88 36.51
N LEU A 451 13.21 -13.57 36.64
CA LEU A 451 13.55 -12.78 37.83
C LEU A 451 12.61 -13.06 39.01
N VAL A 452 11.32 -13.27 38.76
CA VAL A 452 10.31 -13.43 39.82
C VAL A 452 10.38 -14.81 40.51
N ARG A 453 11.08 -15.80 39.93
CA ARG A 453 11.23 -17.17 40.48
C ARG A 453 9.92 -17.78 40.99
N LEU A 454 8.81 -17.56 40.29
CA LEU A 454 7.50 -18.09 40.69
C LEU A 454 7.53 -19.62 40.72
N PRO A 455 6.94 -20.28 41.73
CA PRO A 455 6.80 -21.73 41.79
C PRO A 455 6.16 -22.28 40.50
N PRO A 456 6.57 -23.47 40.03
CA PRO A 456 5.95 -24.09 38.86
C PRO A 456 4.46 -24.34 39.12
N HIS A 457 3.61 -23.95 38.16
CA HIS A 457 2.16 -24.09 38.26
C HIS A 457 1.76 -25.57 38.34
N LEU A 458 1.08 -25.97 39.41
CA LEU A 458 0.42 -27.27 39.51
C LEU A 458 -1.01 -27.12 38.94
N PRO A 459 -1.41 -27.88 37.89
CA PRO A 459 -2.63 -27.66 37.10
C PRO A 459 -3.97 -27.91 37.83
N SER A 460 -3.99 -27.93 39.17
CA SER A 460 -5.13 -28.37 39.98
C SER A 460 -5.71 -27.28 40.90
N GLN A 461 -5.19 -26.05 40.90
CA GLN A 461 -5.63 -25.01 41.84
C GLN A 461 -6.07 -23.74 41.10
N SER A 462 -6.94 -22.97 41.78
CA SER A 462 -7.49 -21.66 41.37
C SER A 462 -6.44 -20.74 40.71
N PRO A 463 -6.86 -19.79 39.84
CA PRO A 463 -5.95 -18.92 39.09
C PRO A 463 -4.85 -18.37 40.00
N THR A 464 -3.62 -18.74 39.71
CA THR A 464 -2.49 -18.37 40.56
C THR A 464 -2.10 -16.93 40.27
N PRO A 465 -1.52 -16.18 41.23
CA PRO A 465 -0.98 -14.84 40.97
C PRO A 465 0.10 -14.82 39.88
N ALA A 466 0.66 -15.98 39.52
CA ALA A 466 1.62 -16.16 38.44
C ALA A 466 0.98 -16.06 37.04
N ASP A 467 -0.21 -16.63 36.84
CA ASP A 467 -0.91 -16.58 35.54
C ASP A 467 -1.38 -15.15 35.24
N ASP A 468 -1.86 -14.47 36.29
CA ASP A 468 -2.27 -13.08 36.24
C ASP A 468 -1.08 -12.13 35.95
N PHE A 469 0.11 -12.42 36.50
CA PHE A 469 1.33 -11.66 36.21
C PHE A 469 1.71 -11.69 34.74
N MET A 470 1.84 -12.90 34.16
CA MET A 470 2.28 -13.04 32.77
C MET A 470 1.23 -12.55 31.79
N SER A 471 -0.06 -12.76 32.10
CA SER A 471 -1.15 -12.17 31.31
C SER A 471 -1.05 -10.64 31.29
N ARG A 472 -0.83 -9.99 32.45
CA ARG A 472 -0.71 -8.53 32.53
C ARG A 472 0.52 -7.96 31.84
N ILE A 473 1.71 -8.55 32.07
CA ILE A 473 2.93 -8.12 31.36
C ILE A 473 2.74 -8.25 29.86
N TRP A 474 2.20 -9.38 29.40
CA TRP A 474 1.97 -9.59 27.98
C TRP A 474 0.98 -8.57 27.42
N THR A 475 -0.14 -8.30 28.10
CA THR A 475 -1.11 -7.29 27.68
C THR A 475 -0.48 -5.89 27.60
N LEU A 476 0.32 -5.49 28.58
CA LEU A 476 1.03 -4.20 28.56
C LEU A 476 1.98 -4.10 27.36
N LEU A 477 2.76 -5.14 27.09
CA LEU A 477 3.70 -5.15 25.98
C LEU A 477 3.00 -5.21 24.61
N SER A 478 1.92 -6.01 24.49
CA SER A 478 1.17 -6.11 23.23
C SER A 478 0.42 -4.82 22.90
N ASP A 479 -0.21 -4.20 23.92
CA ASP A 479 -0.95 -2.94 23.75
C ASP A 479 -0.02 -1.81 23.31
N GLU A 480 1.20 -1.78 23.84
CA GLU A 480 2.23 -0.81 23.43
C GLU A 480 2.64 -0.97 21.97
N ILE A 481 2.86 -2.22 21.53
CA ILE A 481 3.22 -2.54 20.14
C ILE A 481 2.08 -2.16 19.19
N ASP A 482 0.83 -2.43 19.57
CA ASP A 482 -0.34 -2.17 18.73
C ASP A 482 -0.67 -0.66 18.67
N LYS A 483 -0.47 0.08 19.76
CA LYS A 483 -0.71 1.53 19.83
C LYS A 483 0.42 2.38 19.25
N GLN A 484 1.58 1.80 18.94
CA GLN A 484 2.77 2.51 18.45
C GLN A 484 3.10 3.76 19.28
N SER A 485 2.82 3.74 20.58
CA SER A 485 3.09 4.87 21.46
C SER A 485 4.61 4.94 21.66
N GLY A 486 5.25 6.00 21.15
CA GLY A 486 6.71 6.12 21.22
C GLY A 486 7.26 6.33 22.63
N ASP A 487 6.39 6.65 23.59
CA ASP A 487 6.72 6.83 25.00
C ASP A 487 6.41 5.55 25.78
N THR A 488 7.25 4.54 25.58
CA THR A 488 7.18 3.29 26.33
C THR A 488 7.17 3.58 27.83
N LYS A 489 6.03 3.36 28.50
CA LYS A 489 5.87 3.46 29.96
C LYS A 489 6.50 2.24 30.65
N LEU A 490 7.78 1.99 30.36
CA LEU A 490 8.61 0.94 30.98
C LEU A 490 8.70 1.08 32.50
N ILE A 491 8.39 2.28 33.01
CA ILE A 491 8.24 2.60 34.44
C ILE A 491 7.33 1.57 35.15
N ASN A 492 6.33 1.03 34.44
CA ASN A 492 5.36 0.11 35.04
C ASN A 492 5.85 -1.35 35.14
N LEU A 493 6.91 -1.76 34.40
CA LEU A 493 7.36 -3.16 34.39
C LEU A 493 8.09 -3.54 35.69
N ALA A 494 8.94 -2.65 36.19
CA ALA A 494 9.65 -2.86 37.45
C ALA A 494 8.68 -2.89 38.63
N ASP A 495 7.69 -1.98 38.63
CA ASP A 495 6.65 -1.93 39.66
C ASP A 495 5.76 -3.17 39.65
N GLU A 496 5.47 -3.75 38.48
CA GLU A 496 4.72 -5.00 38.42
C GLU A 496 5.49 -6.19 39.00
N ILE A 497 6.81 -6.25 38.81
CA ILE A 497 7.65 -7.27 39.44
C ILE A 497 7.63 -7.11 40.97
N ILE A 498 7.78 -5.88 41.46
CA ILE A 498 7.76 -5.58 42.90
C ILE A 498 6.40 -5.98 43.49
N ARG A 499 5.29 -5.62 42.82
CA ARG A 499 3.94 -5.96 43.25
C ARG A 499 3.73 -7.48 43.35
N VAL A 500 4.16 -8.24 42.35
CA VAL A 500 3.99 -9.71 42.38
C VAL A 500 4.88 -10.35 43.42
N ARG A 501 6.11 -9.88 43.58
CA ARG A 501 7.00 -10.41 44.61
C ARG A 501 6.48 -10.14 46.02
N GLY A 502 5.82 -9.00 46.24
CA GLY A 502 5.18 -8.67 47.52
C GLY A 502 3.90 -9.47 47.80
N LEU A 503 3.29 -10.08 46.78
CA LEU A 503 2.16 -10.99 46.93
C LEU A 503 2.59 -12.43 47.24
N VAL A 504 3.79 -12.83 46.81
CA VAL A 504 4.30 -14.21 46.93
C VAL A 504 5.24 -14.37 48.14
N GLY A 505 5.86 -13.29 48.63
CA GLY A 505 6.77 -13.29 49.78
C GLY A 505 6.36 -12.33 50.91
N ASP A 506 7.19 -12.25 51.95
CA ASP A 506 7.07 -11.25 53.02
C ASP A 506 7.31 -9.83 52.49
N ALA A 507 6.97 -8.81 53.30
CA ALA A 507 7.12 -7.41 52.96
C ALA A 507 8.53 -7.10 52.41
N ILE A 508 8.60 -6.63 51.15
CA ILE A 508 9.86 -6.32 50.46
C ILE A 508 10.50 -5.10 51.13
N GLU A 509 11.74 -5.26 51.61
CA GLU A 509 12.52 -4.14 52.12
C GLU A 509 12.93 -3.18 50.98
N ALA A 510 13.04 -1.88 51.28
CA ALA A 510 13.40 -0.86 50.29
C ALA A 510 14.75 -1.16 49.57
N ASP A 511 15.68 -1.78 50.27
CA ASP A 511 16.97 -2.22 49.71
C ASP A 511 16.78 -3.34 48.67
N GLU A 512 15.82 -4.24 48.88
CA GLU A 512 15.51 -5.30 47.93
C GLU A 512 14.73 -4.76 46.73
N GLU A 513 13.84 -3.80 46.95
CA GLU A 513 13.10 -3.11 45.90
C GLU A 513 14.04 -2.38 44.91
N SER A 514 15.03 -1.64 45.43
CA SER A 514 16.03 -0.95 44.60
C SER A 514 16.90 -1.93 43.80
N ARG A 515 17.29 -3.07 44.40
CA ARG A 515 18.01 -4.15 43.72
C ARG A 515 17.19 -4.79 42.61
N LEU A 516 15.88 -4.99 42.82
CA LEU A 516 14.97 -5.51 41.80
C LEU A 516 14.86 -4.55 40.61
N ARG A 517 14.68 -3.25 40.85
CA ARG A 517 14.65 -2.26 39.76
C ARG A 517 15.94 -2.27 38.94
N ALA A 518 17.09 -2.26 39.62
CA ALA A 518 18.39 -2.35 38.95
C ALA A 518 18.58 -3.67 38.17
N ALA A 519 18.06 -4.79 38.69
CA ALA A 519 18.08 -6.06 37.99
C ALA A 519 17.17 -6.05 36.75
N VAL A 520 15.99 -5.45 36.83
CA VAL A 520 15.10 -5.25 35.68
C VAL A 520 15.79 -4.41 34.63
N ASP A 521 16.31 -3.23 34.97
CA ASP A 521 17.00 -2.34 34.02
C ASP A 521 18.18 -3.03 33.34
N ARG A 522 18.96 -3.81 34.10
CA ARG A 522 20.08 -4.59 33.55
C ARG A 522 19.61 -5.69 32.60
N THR A 523 18.61 -6.48 32.98
CA THR A 523 18.13 -7.62 32.17
C THR A 523 17.38 -7.21 30.91
N LEU A 524 16.86 -5.99 30.88
CA LEU A 524 16.23 -5.43 29.68
C LEU A 524 17.28 -4.99 28.64
N GLN A 525 18.56 -4.83 29.02
CA GLN A 525 19.61 -4.48 28.05
C GLN A 525 19.84 -5.63 27.06
N PRO A 526 19.86 -5.37 25.73
CA PRO A 526 20.11 -6.41 24.73
C PRO A 526 21.49 -7.08 24.83
N THR A 527 22.42 -6.47 25.56
CA THR A 527 23.76 -6.99 25.82
C THR A 527 23.81 -7.96 27.00
N ASP A 528 22.73 -8.10 27.78
CA ASP A 528 22.70 -9.01 28.92
C ASP A 528 22.74 -10.48 28.46
N PRO A 529 23.56 -11.34 29.10
CA PRO A 529 23.70 -12.74 28.69
C PRO A 529 22.40 -13.55 28.81
N VAL A 530 21.50 -13.21 29.74
CA VAL A 530 20.22 -13.91 29.88
C VAL A 530 19.32 -13.56 28.71
N PHE A 531 19.26 -12.27 28.35
CA PHE A 531 18.52 -11.79 27.18
C PHE A 531 19.01 -12.48 25.89
N GLN A 532 20.33 -12.47 25.65
CA GLN A 532 20.92 -13.10 24.46
C GLN A 532 20.69 -14.61 24.42
N LEU A 533 20.74 -15.29 25.56
CA LEU A 533 20.50 -16.73 25.63
C LEU A 533 19.04 -17.08 25.30
N LEU A 534 18.08 -16.34 25.83
CA LEU A 534 16.66 -16.54 25.53
C LEU A 534 16.34 -16.18 24.08
N GLN A 535 16.89 -15.08 23.57
CA GLN A 535 16.78 -14.69 22.16
C GLN A 535 17.30 -15.79 21.23
N ARG A 536 18.51 -16.31 21.48
CA ARG A 536 19.09 -17.39 20.66
C ARG A 536 18.23 -18.65 20.67
N ARG A 537 17.68 -19.03 21.83
CA ARG A 537 16.78 -20.19 21.95
C ARG A 537 15.49 -19.98 21.17
N LEU A 538 14.87 -18.81 21.31
CA LEU A 538 13.63 -18.45 20.62
C LEU A 538 13.83 -18.49 19.09
N LEU A 539 14.83 -17.77 18.58
CA LEU A 539 15.11 -17.70 17.15
C LEU A 539 15.47 -19.08 16.56
N ARG A 540 16.22 -19.90 17.31
CA ARG A 540 16.54 -21.27 16.88
C ARG A 540 15.29 -22.14 16.77
N ALA A 541 14.41 -22.09 17.76
CA ALA A 541 13.16 -22.84 17.74
C ALA A 541 12.24 -22.40 16.59
N PHE A 542 12.17 -21.09 16.31
CA PHE A 542 11.46 -20.54 15.15
C PHE A 542 12.05 -21.06 13.84
N ALA A 543 13.37 -21.05 13.71
CA ALA A 543 14.04 -21.58 12.53
C ALA A 543 13.72 -23.05 12.31
N GLU A 544 13.96 -23.90 13.31
CA GLU A 544 13.66 -25.33 13.26
C GLU A 544 12.21 -25.59 12.86
N ARG A 545 11.26 -24.79 13.39
CA ARG A 545 9.83 -24.93 13.10
C ARG A 545 9.42 -24.46 11.70
N LEU A 546 10.05 -23.42 11.15
CA LEU A 546 9.70 -22.81 9.85
C LEU A 546 10.39 -23.48 8.66
N ILE A 547 11.55 -24.11 8.90
CA ILE A 547 12.26 -24.96 7.91
C ILE A 547 11.44 -26.21 7.61
N VAL A 548 10.88 -26.84 8.65
CA VAL A 548 10.03 -28.03 8.49
C VAL A 548 8.74 -27.60 7.79
N PRO A 549 8.46 -28.11 6.57
CA PRO A 549 7.19 -27.88 5.91
C PRO A 549 6.06 -28.31 6.85
N PRO A 550 4.93 -27.59 6.91
CA PRO A 550 3.80 -28.06 7.69
C PRO A 550 3.46 -29.46 7.18
N ALA A 551 3.64 -30.48 8.02
CA ALA A 551 3.63 -31.88 7.61
C ALA A 551 2.30 -32.19 6.92
N ALA A 552 2.32 -32.25 5.58
CA ALA A 552 1.13 -32.56 4.79
C ALA A 552 0.61 -33.98 5.03
N ASP A 553 1.39 -34.83 5.70
CA ASP A 553 1.22 -36.29 5.65
C ASP A 553 0.84 -36.98 6.97
N SER A 554 0.70 -36.28 8.09
CA SER A 554 0.38 -36.96 9.37
C SER A 554 -1.11 -37.12 9.66
N GLN A 555 -1.99 -36.42 8.93
CA GLN A 555 -3.44 -36.51 9.16
C GLN A 555 -4.11 -37.65 8.38
N HIS A 556 -3.46 -38.25 7.38
CA HIS A 556 -4.03 -39.41 6.68
C HIS A 556 -3.88 -40.74 7.46
N SER A 557 -3.02 -40.82 8.48
CA SER A 557 -2.85 -42.04 9.29
C SER A 557 -3.60 -42.03 10.63
N SER A 558 -4.22 -40.91 11.01
CA SER A 558 -4.89 -40.76 12.31
C SER A 558 -6.29 -40.16 12.25
N GLN A 559 -6.92 -40.08 11.06
CA GLN A 559 -8.37 -40.01 11.06
C GLN A 559 -8.88 -41.33 11.67
N PRO A 560 -9.65 -41.31 12.78
CA PRO A 560 -10.32 -42.51 13.24
C PRO A 560 -11.12 -43.05 12.06
N PRO A 561 -11.09 -44.37 11.79
CA PRO A 561 -11.84 -44.95 10.68
C PRO A 561 -13.28 -44.43 10.75
N PRO A 562 -13.88 -44.02 9.62
CA PRO A 562 -15.21 -43.44 9.61
C PRO A 562 -16.16 -44.34 10.40
N VAL A 563 -16.64 -43.83 11.55
CA VAL A 563 -17.45 -44.58 12.53
C VAL A 563 -18.80 -45.03 11.94
N HIS A 564 -19.15 -44.51 10.77
CA HIS A 564 -20.30 -44.93 10.00
C HIS A 564 -19.93 -45.32 8.57
N LEU A 565 -19.75 -46.62 8.36
CA LEU A 565 -19.87 -47.23 7.05
C LEU A 565 -21.36 -47.31 6.70
N GLN A 566 -21.89 -46.28 6.03
CA GLN A 566 -23.20 -46.38 5.38
C GLN A 566 -23.09 -47.26 4.13
N SER A 567 -23.12 -48.58 4.32
CA SER A 567 -23.41 -49.55 3.26
C SER A 567 -24.93 -49.62 3.06
N GLY A 568 -25.51 -48.56 2.51
CA GLY A 568 -26.95 -48.46 2.28
C GLY A 568 -27.26 -47.96 0.88
N ARG A 569 -27.86 -48.81 0.04
CA ARG A 569 -28.65 -48.39 -1.12
C ARG A 569 -29.86 -47.60 -0.61
N GLY A 570 -29.65 -46.33 -0.27
CA GLY A 570 -30.70 -45.38 0.11
C GLY A 570 -31.43 -44.85 -1.13
N PRO A 571 -32.72 -44.48 -0.99
CA PRO A 571 -33.64 -44.27 -2.09
C PRO A 571 -33.28 -43.02 -2.89
N ARG A 572 -33.38 -43.14 -4.21
CA ARG A 572 -33.37 -42.02 -5.15
C ARG A 572 -34.57 -41.11 -4.86
N THR A 573 -34.45 -40.18 -3.92
CA THR A 573 -35.37 -39.05 -3.87
C THR A 573 -34.96 -38.07 -4.96
N SER A 574 -35.67 -38.20 -6.08
CA SER A 574 -35.88 -37.19 -7.09
C SER A 574 -36.27 -35.84 -6.45
N ALA A 575 -35.29 -34.97 -6.28
CA ALA A 575 -35.51 -33.53 -6.20
C ALA A 575 -34.50 -32.86 -7.11
N SER A 576 -35.01 -32.13 -8.10
CA SER A 576 -34.27 -31.43 -9.14
C SER A 576 -33.39 -30.31 -8.56
N GLY A 577 -32.24 -30.68 -8.02
CA GLY A 577 -31.16 -29.73 -7.76
C GLY A 577 -30.32 -29.59 -9.02
N LYS A 578 -30.64 -28.61 -9.86
CA LYS A 578 -29.71 -28.11 -10.88
C LYS A 578 -28.39 -27.83 -10.16
N LYS A 579 -27.35 -28.61 -10.43
CA LYS A 579 -25.99 -28.23 -10.02
C LYS A 579 -25.80 -26.81 -10.52
N PRO A 580 -25.41 -25.83 -9.68
CA PRO A 580 -25.05 -24.53 -10.20
C PRO A 580 -23.98 -24.79 -11.24
N VAL A 581 -24.25 -24.35 -12.47
CA VAL A 581 -23.30 -24.37 -13.56
C VAL A 581 -22.09 -23.62 -13.02
N ARG A 582 -21.03 -24.35 -12.65
CA ARG A 582 -19.75 -23.75 -12.36
C ARG A 582 -19.32 -23.15 -13.69
N ILE A 583 -19.56 -21.86 -13.86
CA ILE A 583 -18.94 -21.06 -14.89
C ILE A 583 -17.45 -21.22 -14.62
N GLY A 584 -16.81 -22.11 -15.36
CA GLY A 584 -15.38 -22.34 -15.28
C GLY A 584 -14.70 -21.11 -15.83
N LEU A 585 -14.43 -20.13 -14.97
CA LEU A 585 -13.46 -19.08 -15.24
C LEU A 585 -12.10 -19.78 -15.33
N PRO A 586 -11.49 -19.89 -16.53
CA PRO A 586 -10.18 -20.51 -16.67
C PRO A 586 -9.16 -19.71 -15.87
N GLY A 587 -8.51 -20.34 -14.90
CA GLY A 587 -7.47 -19.72 -14.05
C GLY A 587 -7.73 -19.74 -12.53
N ILE A 588 -8.95 -20.06 -12.08
CA ILE A 588 -9.27 -20.15 -10.63
C ILE A 588 -9.07 -21.60 -10.12
N GLU A 589 -7.85 -22.14 -10.17
CA GLU A 589 -7.60 -23.53 -9.71
C GLU A 589 -6.80 -23.68 -8.42
N ALA A 590 -6.18 -22.63 -7.88
CA ALA A 590 -5.44 -22.75 -6.63
C ALA A 590 -6.27 -22.21 -5.46
N ARG A 591 -7.14 -23.06 -4.89
CA ARG A 591 -7.63 -22.84 -3.52
C ARG A 591 -6.39 -22.77 -2.61
N PRO A 592 -6.11 -21.66 -1.89
CA PRO A 592 -5.11 -21.71 -0.86
C PRO A 592 -5.56 -22.76 0.18
N PRO A 593 -4.72 -23.75 0.50
CA PRO A 593 -5.09 -24.78 1.46
C PRO A 593 -5.51 -24.10 2.77
N PRO A 594 -6.58 -24.59 3.43
CA PRO A 594 -6.96 -24.03 4.72
C PRO A 594 -5.74 -24.07 5.65
N ARG A 595 -5.43 -22.92 6.27
CA ARG A 595 -4.31 -22.80 7.21
C ARG A 595 -4.55 -23.80 8.33
N GLN A 596 -3.70 -24.82 8.40
CA GLN A 596 -3.75 -25.77 9.52
C GLN A 596 -3.21 -25.05 10.77
N PRO A 597 -3.88 -25.18 11.93
CA PRO A 597 -3.39 -24.59 13.16
C PRO A 597 -2.01 -25.15 13.47
N GLU A 598 -1.07 -24.30 13.87
CA GLU A 598 0.26 -24.77 14.22
C GLU A 598 0.25 -25.54 15.54
N LEU A 599 1.08 -26.59 15.60
CA LEU A 599 1.33 -27.30 16.85
C LEU A 599 2.03 -26.36 17.83
N SER A 600 1.57 -26.37 19.08
CA SER A 600 2.15 -25.58 20.17
C SER A 600 3.65 -25.84 20.31
N LEU A 601 4.45 -24.78 20.23
CA LEU A 601 5.90 -24.85 20.32
C LEU A 601 6.34 -24.62 21.78
N SER A 602 6.80 -25.67 22.47
CA SER A 602 7.35 -25.54 23.82
C SER A 602 8.86 -25.27 23.76
N ILE A 603 9.28 -24.11 24.29
CA ILE A 603 10.68 -23.66 24.32
C ILE A 603 11.07 -23.43 25.77
N LYS A 604 12.21 -24.00 26.20
CA LYS A 604 12.72 -23.81 27.57
C LYS A 604 12.92 -22.33 27.89
N GLY A 605 12.23 -21.84 28.92
CA GLY A 605 12.21 -20.43 29.32
C GLY A 605 11.00 -19.66 28.81
N PHE A 606 10.19 -20.26 27.95
CA PHE A 606 8.89 -19.77 27.46
C PHE A 606 7.76 -20.75 27.84
N ASP A 607 7.97 -21.52 28.90
CA ASP A 607 7.09 -22.62 29.32
C ASP A 607 5.73 -22.14 29.88
N ASP A 608 5.58 -20.81 30.07
CA ASP A 608 4.33 -20.18 30.47
C ASP A 608 3.26 -20.32 29.38
N THR A 609 2.00 -20.53 29.78
CA THR A 609 0.89 -20.75 28.83
C THR A 609 0.64 -19.52 27.95
N VAL A 610 0.73 -18.31 28.52
CA VAL A 610 0.53 -17.05 27.80
C VAL A 610 1.64 -16.85 26.76
N LEU A 611 2.89 -17.10 27.16
CA LEU A 611 4.04 -17.01 26.26
C LEU A 611 4.01 -18.07 25.17
N THR A 612 3.60 -19.30 25.48
CA THR A 612 3.49 -20.39 24.49
C THR A 612 2.45 -20.07 23.42
N VAL A 613 1.29 -19.53 23.82
CA VAL A 613 0.24 -19.09 22.87
C VAL A 613 0.75 -17.95 22.01
N ALA A 614 1.41 -16.95 22.62
CA ALA A 614 1.98 -15.81 21.90
C ALA A 614 3.09 -16.24 20.92
N VAL A 615 4.01 -17.12 21.34
CA VAL A 615 5.05 -17.71 20.49
C VAL A 615 4.40 -18.40 19.28
N THR A 616 3.40 -19.26 19.52
CA THR A 616 2.72 -20.00 18.44
C THR A 616 2.07 -19.04 17.44
N ARG A 617 1.40 -17.99 17.94
CA ARG A 617 0.80 -16.94 17.10
C ARG A 617 1.82 -16.22 16.23
N GLU A 618 2.98 -15.85 16.77
CA GLU A 618 4.00 -15.15 15.98
C GLU A 618 4.70 -16.08 14.97
N VAL A 619 4.86 -17.37 15.27
CA VAL A 619 5.31 -18.37 14.28
C VAL A 619 4.31 -18.47 13.13
N GLU A 620 3.00 -18.54 13.41
CA GLU A 620 1.95 -18.58 12.39
C GLU A 620 1.96 -17.34 11.49
N ARG A 621 2.11 -16.15 12.09
CA ARG A 621 2.22 -14.89 11.34
C ARG A 621 3.46 -14.87 10.45
N LEU A 622 4.60 -15.32 10.97
CA LEU A 622 5.85 -15.39 10.19
C LEU A 622 5.78 -16.45 9.09
N ARG A 623 5.12 -17.59 9.32
CA ARG A 623 4.88 -18.61 8.30
C ARG A 623 4.01 -18.06 7.17
N ALA A 624 2.94 -17.34 7.49
CA ALA A 624 2.10 -16.69 6.48
C ALA A 624 2.94 -15.73 5.60
N CYS A 625 3.83 -14.94 6.22
CA CYS A 625 4.76 -14.07 5.49
C CYS A 625 5.69 -14.87 4.56
N ILE A 626 6.27 -15.97 5.04
CA ILE A 626 7.15 -16.84 4.26
C ILE A 626 6.40 -17.49 3.09
N ASP A 627 5.20 -17.99 3.33
CA ASP A 627 4.39 -18.65 2.30
C ASP A 627 3.93 -17.64 1.25
N TRP A 628 3.58 -16.41 1.63
CA TRP A 628 3.33 -15.33 0.69
C TRP A 628 4.52 -15.11 -0.24
N ILE A 629 5.73 -14.95 0.32
CA ILE A 629 6.96 -14.73 -0.46
C ILE A 629 7.26 -15.92 -1.38
N ARG A 630 7.04 -17.17 -0.92
CA ARG A 630 7.18 -18.37 -1.77
C ARG A 630 6.21 -18.37 -2.95
N MET A 631 4.97 -17.96 -2.72
CA MET A 631 3.94 -17.93 -3.75
C MET A 631 4.14 -16.78 -4.74
N VAL A 632 4.52 -15.60 -4.25
CA VAL A 632 4.68 -14.41 -5.09
C VAL A 632 6.02 -14.45 -5.83
N TRP A 633 7.12 -14.85 -5.18
CA TRP A 633 8.46 -14.71 -5.75
C TRP A 633 9.20 -16.04 -6.00
N PRO A 634 8.56 -17.09 -6.58
CA PRO A 634 9.19 -18.40 -6.73
C PRO A 634 10.45 -18.34 -7.63
N GLY A 635 10.40 -17.53 -8.69
CA GLY A 635 11.52 -17.38 -9.63
C GLY A 635 12.72 -16.60 -9.08
N VAL A 636 12.57 -15.86 -7.98
CA VAL A 636 13.70 -15.21 -7.27
C VAL A 636 14.31 -16.20 -6.29
N ILE A 637 13.47 -16.96 -5.57
CA ILE A 637 13.91 -17.97 -4.61
C ILE A 637 14.67 -19.11 -5.30
N SER A 638 14.21 -19.56 -6.48
CA SER A 638 14.81 -20.69 -7.21
C SER A 638 16.16 -20.40 -7.86
N LYS A 639 16.62 -19.14 -7.88
CA LYS A 639 17.89 -18.72 -8.49
C LYS A 639 19.09 -18.82 -7.54
N VAL A 640 18.84 -19.21 -6.29
CA VAL A 640 19.81 -19.43 -5.21
C VAL A 640 20.10 -20.91 -5.10
#